data_AF-A0A3D3V7J2-F1
#
_entry.id   AF-A0A3D3V7J2-F1
#
_cell.length_a   1.000
_cell.length_b   1.000
_cell.length_c   1.000
_cell.angle_alpha   90.00
_cell.angle_beta   90.00
_cell.angle_gamma   90.00
#
_symmetry.space_group_name_H-M   'P 1'
#
loop_
_entity.id
_entity.type
_entity.pdbx_description
1 polymer ?
#
loop_
_entity_poly.entity_id
_entity_poly.type
_entity_poly.pdbx_seq_one_letter_code
_entity_poly.pdbx_strand_id
1 'polypeptide(L)'
;MAMDAISSAYFSELAAPFLNPNKRLFWGYLGASLIIALSVQLILSRTGIMRAISNVFSRRIWFSLSARADYKIILINQALMMGIGPRLISKLAVATLIFESLHIWFDGRTIFLSSCPPWVISGLFTVSVFFLDDISKYLVHRALHRWPILWAFHKVHHTAETLTPLTIYRTHPVEAVVFSLRSVFVQALAIGGFLFFFGSRVELMTVIGANIILFAFNILGSNLRHSHVRISYGRLLEHIFISPAQHQIHHSAAHEHHDKNFGVVLAIWDWLGGTLTIAEKEQVIRYGVKNSRSKNHTIKSIYLQPFVDSASSLIDLYMRIFLLMRSIKYIPVFRFFAVLVGTVTVTLGISIRDSSSGELNIYSHRQPFLINPFIEAYTNDTGTKINIIYAKKGLAQRLKAEGPLSPADVVLTVDIARLYTYVDKDLLAEVNSKILYDNVPEHLRDPQNRWFAFSKRARVIAVSRRVPKLLEPSRYEDLADAKWRGKVCSRPGSHVYNRALVASMINALGQQRAEAWAEGVFNNLARRPQGNDRAQVKAVAEGVCDIAIINNYYYGKLKYSKEPEHRRWASEVRLVFPNQDGRGAHVNISGGGIAKYSKNKIEAQRFLEFLTSERAQELYAKVNYEYPVNRRVPLSQELASWGNFSEDRLPIARLAEVASEAQRIIDRVGW
;
A
#
# COMPACT_ATOMS: atom_id res chain seq x y z
N MET A 1 27.09 0.30 10.12
CA MET A 1 25.94 0.98 9.47
C MET A 1 25.04 0.06 8.64
N ALA A 2 25.52 -0.63 7.59
CA ALA A 2 24.64 -1.48 6.77
C ALA A 2 24.12 -2.73 7.52
N MET A 3 24.99 -3.37 8.30
CA MET A 3 24.62 -4.53 9.13
C MET A 3 23.66 -4.13 10.27
N ASP A 4 23.86 -2.95 10.87
CA ASP A 4 22.96 -2.39 11.89
C ASP A 4 21.58 -2.07 11.32
N ALA A 5 21.51 -1.55 10.08
CA ALA A 5 20.25 -1.27 9.40
C ALA A 5 19.49 -2.55 9.04
N ILE A 6 20.19 -3.59 8.56
CA ILE A 6 19.59 -4.91 8.27
C ILE A 6 19.12 -5.57 9.57
N SER A 7 19.92 -5.50 10.63
CA SER A 7 19.59 -6.00 11.95
C SER A 7 18.34 -5.31 12.52
N SER A 8 18.32 -3.98 12.50
CA SER A 8 17.18 -3.16 12.92
C SER A 8 15.91 -3.49 12.12
N ALA A 9 16.02 -3.61 10.78
CA ALA A 9 14.91 -3.99 9.93
C ALA A 9 14.39 -5.41 10.26
N TYR A 10 15.30 -6.37 10.45
CA TYR A 10 14.94 -7.74 10.82
C TYR A 10 14.21 -7.80 12.17
N PHE A 11 14.70 -7.11 13.20
CA PHE A 11 14.03 -7.08 14.50
C PHE A 11 12.68 -6.36 14.46
N SER A 12 12.56 -5.28 13.68
CA SER A 12 11.28 -4.60 13.44
C SER A 12 10.28 -5.54 12.77
N GLU A 13 10.72 -6.28 11.75
CA GLU A 13 9.91 -7.26 11.01
C GLU A 13 9.53 -8.47 11.88
N LEU A 14 10.40 -8.90 12.79
CA LEU A 14 10.12 -9.95 13.76
C LEU A 14 9.08 -9.52 14.80
N ALA A 15 9.08 -8.25 15.20
CA ALA A 15 8.11 -7.69 16.14
C ALA A 15 6.76 -7.35 15.46
N ALA A 16 6.75 -7.10 14.15
CA ALA A 16 5.58 -6.64 13.41
C ALA A 16 4.32 -7.51 13.57
N PRO A 17 4.39 -8.86 13.60
CA PRO A 17 3.24 -9.72 13.90
C PRO A 17 2.53 -9.43 15.22
N PHE A 18 3.26 -8.97 16.22
CA PHE A 18 2.74 -8.73 17.57
C PHE A 18 2.23 -7.30 17.77
N LEU A 19 2.67 -6.36 16.93
CA LEU A 19 2.30 -4.94 17.01
C LEU A 19 1.23 -4.53 16.00
N ASN A 20 0.98 -5.33 14.96
CA ASN A 20 0.06 -4.99 13.89
C ASN A 20 -1.32 -5.65 14.08
N PRO A 21 -2.41 -4.90 14.28
CA PRO A 21 -3.77 -5.45 14.43
C PRO A 21 -4.29 -6.25 13.23
N ASN A 22 -3.66 -6.15 12.05
CA ASN A 22 -3.98 -7.00 10.90
C ASN A 22 -3.37 -8.41 11.00
N LYS A 23 -2.54 -8.67 12.01
CA LYS A 23 -1.87 -9.95 12.25
C LYS A 23 -2.51 -10.64 13.45
N ARG A 24 -2.70 -11.96 13.35
CA ARG A 24 -3.40 -12.75 14.37
C ARG A 24 -2.67 -12.79 15.72
N LEU A 25 -1.35 -12.65 15.71
CA LEU A 25 -0.53 -12.61 16.93
C LEU A 25 -0.43 -11.21 17.58
N PHE A 26 -1.21 -10.22 17.11
CA PHE A 26 -1.25 -8.93 17.77
C PHE A 26 -1.50 -9.09 19.28
N TRP A 27 -0.73 -8.37 20.11
CA TRP A 27 -0.75 -8.53 21.57
C TRP A 27 -2.16 -8.43 22.17
N GLY A 28 -3.02 -7.56 21.62
CA GLY A 28 -4.42 -7.46 22.05
C GLY A 28 -5.21 -8.77 21.88
N TYR A 29 -5.00 -9.47 20.76
CA TYR A 29 -5.68 -10.76 20.49
C TYR A 29 -5.11 -11.91 21.31
N LEU A 30 -3.81 -11.89 21.58
CA LEU A 30 -3.16 -12.85 22.48
C LEU A 30 -3.67 -12.69 23.91
N GLY A 31 -3.75 -11.45 24.40
CA GLY A 31 -4.32 -11.12 25.71
C GLY A 31 -5.77 -11.58 25.84
N ALA A 32 -6.61 -11.27 24.84
CA ALA A 32 -8.00 -11.72 24.82
C ALA A 32 -8.12 -13.26 24.82
N SER A 33 -7.30 -13.95 24.02
CA SER A 33 -7.28 -15.41 23.98
C SER A 33 -6.83 -16.02 25.31
N LEU A 34 -5.86 -15.41 25.99
CA LEU A 34 -5.42 -15.84 27.32
C LEU A 34 -6.53 -15.70 28.36
N ILE A 35 -7.25 -14.58 28.35
CA ILE A 35 -8.40 -14.36 29.24
C ILE A 35 -9.47 -15.42 28.99
N ILE A 36 -9.81 -15.69 27.72
CA ILE A 36 -10.78 -16.73 27.35
C ILE A 36 -10.31 -18.11 27.83
N ALA A 37 -9.04 -18.47 27.59
CA ALA A 37 -8.48 -19.75 28.01
C ALA A 37 -8.55 -19.97 29.52
N LEU A 38 -8.16 -18.97 30.31
CA LEU A 38 -8.24 -19.03 31.77
C LEU A 38 -9.69 -19.10 32.25
N SER A 39 -10.60 -18.33 31.64
CA SER A 39 -12.02 -18.33 31.97
C SER A 39 -12.66 -19.71 31.73
N VAL A 40 -12.31 -20.36 30.62
CA VAL A 40 -12.77 -21.73 30.31
C VAL A 40 -12.29 -22.72 31.38
N GLN A 41 -11.01 -22.66 31.77
CA GLN A 41 -10.46 -23.55 32.81
C GLN A 41 -11.10 -23.32 34.18
N LEU A 42 -11.35 -22.06 34.54
CA LEU A 42 -11.94 -21.68 35.83
C LEU A 42 -13.42 -22.02 35.91
N ILE A 43 -14.19 -21.65 34.88
CA ILE A 43 -15.67 -21.71 34.91
C ILE A 43 -16.17 -23.05 34.40
N LEU A 44 -15.74 -23.47 33.20
CA LEU A 44 -16.26 -24.67 32.54
C LEU A 44 -15.59 -25.94 33.08
N SER A 45 -14.27 -25.92 33.29
CA SER A 45 -13.54 -27.05 33.84
C SER A 45 -13.48 -27.07 35.38
N ARG A 46 -14.04 -26.04 36.05
CA ARG A 46 -14.07 -25.88 37.52
C ARG A 46 -12.71 -26.09 38.20
N THR A 47 -11.63 -25.66 37.55
CA THR A 47 -10.27 -25.76 38.10
C THR A 47 -9.93 -24.53 38.95
N GLY A 48 -9.12 -24.71 40.00
CA GLY A 48 -8.58 -23.58 40.78
C GLY A 48 -7.59 -22.73 39.97
N ILE A 49 -7.45 -21.45 40.32
CA ILE A 49 -6.66 -20.47 39.56
C ILE A 49 -5.21 -20.88 39.28
N MET A 50 -4.52 -21.45 40.28
CA MET A 50 -3.14 -21.91 40.12
C MET A 50 -3.03 -23.09 39.14
N ARG A 51 -4.02 -24.00 39.16
CA ARG A 51 -4.08 -25.13 38.23
C ARG A 51 -4.45 -24.67 36.81
N ALA A 52 -5.36 -23.71 36.67
CA ALA A 52 -5.70 -23.11 35.38
C ALA A 52 -4.47 -22.46 34.72
N ILE A 53 -3.72 -21.66 35.47
CA ILE A 53 -2.46 -21.05 35.00
C ILE A 53 -1.44 -22.13 34.61
N SER A 54 -1.23 -23.13 35.47
CA SER A 54 -0.31 -24.24 35.20
C SER A 54 -0.71 -25.06 33.96
N ASN A 55 -2.01 -25.21 33.69
CA ASN A 55 -2.51 -25.91 32.51
C ASN A 55 -2.24 -25.09 31.25
N VAL A 56 -2.59 -23.79 31.24
CA VAL A 56 -2.39 -22.90 30.09
C VAL A 56 -0.90 -22.71 29.76
N PHE A 57 -0.05 -22.58 30.77
CA PHE A 57 1.40 -22.41 30.62
C PHE A 57 2.20 -23.69 30.87
N SER A 58 1.62 -24.85 30.56
CA SER A 58 2.27 -26.15 30.77
C SER A 58 3.65 -26.21 30.11
N ARG A 59 4.69 -26.44 30.92
CA ARG A 59 6.08 -26.56 30.43
C ARG A 59 6.24 -27.66 29.37
N ARG A 60 5.45 -28.74 29.48
CA ARG A 60 5.47 -29.86 28.52
C ARG A 60 5.04 -29.44 27.11
N ILE A 61 4.27 -28.36 26.99
CA ILE A 61 3.76 -27.83 25.72
C ILE A 61 4.68 -26.73 25.21
N TRP A 62 4.90 -25.68 26.00
CA TRP A 62 5.67 -24.50 25.58
C TRP A 62 7.17 -24.76 25.39
N PHE A 63 7.73 -25.80 26.02
CA PHE A 63 9.13 -26.18 25.85
C PHE A 63 9.33 -27.52 25.13
N SER A 64 8.27 -28.05 24.49
CA SER A 64 8.34 -29.28 23.70
C SER A 64 9.30 -29.13 22.52
N LEU A 65 9.75 -30.25 21.94
CA LEU A 65 10.56 -30.23 20.71
C LEU A 65 9.79 -29.57 19.55
N SER A 66 8.47 -29.78 19.48
CA SER A 66 7.60 -29.18 18.48
C SER A 66 7.50 -27.66 18.64
N ALA A 67 7.27 -27.13 19.86
CA ALA A 67 7.19 -25.70 20.10
C ALA A 67 8.52 -24.98 19.84
N ARG A 68 9.65 -25.60 20.21
CA ARG A 68 10.99 -25.07 19.90
C ARG A 68 11.25 -25.00 18.39
N ALA A 69 10.71 -25.93 17.60
CA ALA A 69 10.79 -25.85 16.15
C ALA A 69 10.00 -24.66 15.61
N ASP A 70 8.78 -24.42 16.11
CA ASP A 70 7.95 -23.27 15.72
C ASP A 70 8.72 -21.94 15.95
N TYR A 71 9.42 -21.80 17.08
CA TYR A 71 10.19 -20.58 17.39
C TYR A 71 11.34 -20.34 16.41
N LYS A 72 12.07 -21.41 16.05
CA LYS A 72 13.17 -21.32 15.08
C LYS A 72 12.64 -21.01 13.68
N ILE A 73 11.52 -21.62 13.28
CA ILE A 73 10.89 -21.38 11.99
C ILE A 73 10.46 -19.91 11.88
N ILE A 74 9.88 -19.32 12.92
CA ILE A 74 9.51 -17.89 12.91
C ILE A 74 10.72 -17.02 12.59
N LEU A 75 11.85 -17.24 13.28
CA LEU A 75 13.07 -16.45 13.07
C LEU A 75 13.61 -16.60 11.64
N ILE A 76 13.66 -17.84 11.12
CA ILE A 76 14.21 -18.14 9.79
C ILE A 76 13.26 -17.62 8.69
N ASN A 77 11.97 -17.92 8.79
CA ASN A 77 10.97 -17.50 7.80
C ASN A 77 10.87 -15.99 7.69
N GLN A 78 10.99 -15.25 8.80
CA GLN A 78 10.98 -13.79 8.75
C GLN A 78 12.13 -13.27 7.88
N ALA A 79 13.35 -13.82 8.03
CA ALA A 79 14.50 -13.45 7.21
C ALA A 79 14.29 -13.80 5.73
N LEU A 80 13.82 -15.03 5.44
CA LEU A 80 13.55 -15.48 4.07
C LEU A 80 12.49 -14.61 3.38
N MET A 81 11.39 -14.33 4.07
CA MET A 81 10.28 -13.54 3.51
C MET A 81 10.64 -12.06 3.37
N MET A 82 11.58 -11.52 4.15
CA MET A 82 12.11 -10.17 3.93
C MET A 82 12.80 -10.04 2.56
N GLY A 83 13.42 -11.13 2.07
CA GLY A 83 13.97 -11.21 0.72
C GLY A 83 12.91 -11.50 -0.34
N ILE A 84 12.05 -12.49 -0.12
CA ILE A 84 11.09 -12.93 -1.14
C ILE A 84 9.94 -11.92 -1.32
N GLY A 85 9.40 -11.38 -0.22
CA GLY A 85 8.21 -10.54 -0.20
C GLY A 85 8.26 -9.34 -1.15
N PRO A 86 9.32 -8.52 -1.16
CA PRO A 86 9.44 -7.37 -2.07
C PRO A 86 9.49 -7.73 -3.56
N ARG A 87 9.80 -8.99 -3.90
CA ARG A 87 9.89 -9.49 -5.28
C ARG A 87 8.55 -10.01 -5.80
N LEU A 88 7.55 -10.18 -4.93
CA LEU A 88 6.22 -10.60 -5.33
C LEU A 88 5.47 -9.45 -6.02
N ILE A 89 4.61 -9.82 -6.97
CA ILE A 89 3.77 -8.85 -7.68
C ILE A 89 2.92 -8.04 -6.68
N SER A 90 2.88 -6.72 -6.85
CA SER A 90 2.14 -5.86 -5.94
C SER A 90 0.64 -5.98 -6.17
N LYS A 91 -0.15 -5.97 -5.08
CA LYS A 91 -1.62 -5.92 -5.16
C LYS A 91 -2.16 -4.73 -5.94
N LEU A 92 -1.45 -3.60 -5.92
CA LEU A 92 -1.85 -2.41 -6.65
C LEU A 92 -1.72 -2.62 -8.16
N ALA A 93 -0.63 -3.24 -8.62
CA ALA A 93 -0.44 -3.53 -10.05
C ALA A 93 -1.54 -4.44 -10.60
N VAL A 94 -1.88 -5.51 -9.86
CA VAL A 94 -2.97 -6.42 -10.25
C VAL A 94 -4.33 -5.73 -10.19
N ALA A 95 -4.57 -4.88 -9.18
CA ALA A 95 -5.82 -4.14 -9.05
C ALA A 95 -6.02 -3.15 -10.21
N THR A 96 -4.96 -2.44 -10.61
CA THR A 96 -4.97 -1.55 -11.77
C THR A 96 -5.24 -2.35 -13.04
N LEU A 97 -4.57 -3.48 -13.25
CA LEU A 97 -4.83 -4.33 -14.42
C LEU A 97 -6.29 -4.74 -14.50
N ILE A 98 -6.87 -5.23 -13.39
CA ILE A 98 -8.29 -5.61 -13.32
C ILE A 98 -9.20 -4.41 -13.60
N PHE A 99 -8.92 -3.26 -13.00
CA PHE A 99 -9.68 -2.02 -13.20
C PHE A 99 -9.67 -1.56 -14.67
N GLU A 100 -8.51 -1.54 -15.32
CA GLU A 100 -8.38 -1.17 -16.74
C GLU A 100 -9.02 -2.21 -17.66
N SER A 101 -8.85 -3.51 -17.38
CA SER A 101 -9.52 -4.57 -18.15
C SER A 101 -11.04 -4.46 -18.08
N LEU A 102 -11.60 -4.12 -16.91
CA LEU A 102 -13.02 -3.85 -16.77
C LEU A 102 -13.46 -2.62 -17.59
N HIS A 103 -12.65 -1.55 -17.62
CA HIS A 103 -12.96 -0.41 -18.49
C HIS A 103 -12.96 -0.79 -19.97
N ILE A 104 -12.07 -1.68 -20.41
CA ILE A 104 -12.06 -2.17 -21.80
C ILE A 104 -13.31 -3.02 -22.09
N TRP A 105 -13.63 -3.98 -21.22
CA TRP A 105 -14.74 -4.92 -21.46
C TRP A 105 -16.12 -4.27 -21.40
N PHE A 106 -16.26 -3.17 -20.68
CA PHE A 106 -17.52 -2.45 -20.53
C PHE A 106 -17.54 -1.11 -21.30
N ASP A 107 -16.62 -0.88 -22.25
CA ASP A 107 -16.50 0.37 -23.03
C ASP A 107 -16.46 1.64 -22.16
N GLY A 108 -15.82 1.56 -20.99
CA GLY A 108 -15.76 2.64 -20.00
C GLY A 108 -17.09 2.94 -19.31
N ARG A 109 -18.16 2.16 -19.57
CA ARG A 109 -19.46 2.30 -18.90
C ARG A 109 -19.36 1.75 -17.49
N THR A 110 -19.34 2.65 -16.52
CA THR A 110 -19.52 2.30 -15.11
C THR A 110 -21.01 2.06 -14.85
N ILE A 111 -21.40 0.84 -14.47
CA ILE A 111 -22.75 0.55 -13.97
C ILE A 111 -22.85 1.17 -12.57
N PHE A 112 -23.32 2.41 -12.50
CA PHE A 112 -23.31 3.16 -11.25
C PHE A 112 -24.48 2.78 -10.34
N LEU A 113 -24.13 2.29 -9.15
CA LEU A 113 -24.90 2.50 -7.91
C LEU A 113 -24.30 3.69 -7.12
N SER A 114 -23.92 4.79 -7.80
CA SER A 114 -23.26 5.97 -7.19
C SER A 114 -24.10 6.70 -6.15
N SER A 115 -25.41 6.46 -6.15
CA SER A 115 -26.38 6.99 -5.19
C SER A 115 -26.34 6.26 -3.83
N CYS A 116 -25.64 5.12 -3.72
CA CYS A 116 -25.49 4.45 -2.44
C CYS A 116 -24.68 5.30 -1.44
N PRO A 117 -25.14 5.43 -0.18
CA PRO A 117 -24.39 6.12 0.85
C PRO A 117 -22.97 5.53 1.02
N PRO A 118 -21.94 6.34 1.32
CA PRO A 118 -20.55 5.85 1.46
C PRO A 118 -20.39 4.70 2.46
N TRP A 119 -21.14 4.73 3.57
CA TRP A 119 -21.10 3.66 4.57
C TRP A 119 -21.66 2.33 4.02
N VAL A 120 -22.63 2.36 3.11
CA VAL A 120 -23.15 1.15 2.43
C VAL A 120 -22.08 0.58 1.52
N ILE A 121 -21.41 1.42 0.72
CA ILE A 121 -20.31 1.00 -0.17
C ILE A 121 -19.17 0.40 0.64
N SER A 122 -18.74 1.06 1.72
CA SER A 122 -17.72 0.55 2.64
C SER A 122 -18.14 -0.76 3.30
N GLY A 123 -19.41 -0.90 3.70
CA GLY A 123 -19.94 -2.13 4.26
C GLY A 123 -19.90 -3.29 3.26
N LEU A 124 -20.44 -3.07 2.06
CA LEU A 124 -20.40 -4.03 0.95
C LEU A 124 -18.97 -4.42 0.63
N PHE A 125 -18.07 -3.46 0.48
CA PHE A 125 -16.67 -3.73 0.19
C PHE A 125 -16.01 -4.56 1.30
N THR A 126 -16.24 -4.22 2.56
CA THR A 126 -15.69 -4.93 3.72
C THR A 126 -16.17 -6.39 3.75
N VAL A 127 -17.47 -6.60 3.52
CA VAL A 127 -18.09 -7.92 3.49
C VAL A 127 -17.60 -8.73 2.29
N SER A 128 -17.55 -8.14 1.09
CA SER A 128 -17.05 -8.81 -0.12
C SER A 128 -15.58 -9.20 0.02
N VAL A 129 -14.72 -8.31 0.53
CA VAL A 129 -13.32 -8.64 0.80
C VAL A 129 -13.23 -9.80 1.79
N PHE A 130 -14.01 -9.79 2.87
CA PHE A 130 -14.04 -10.87 3.84
C PHE A 130 -14.44 -12.22 3.21
N PHE A 131 -15.57 -12.27 2.49
CA PHE A 131 -16.06 -13.51 1.88
C PHE A 131 -15.10 -14.06 0.83
N LEU A 132 -14.59 -13.21 -0.08
CA LEU A 132 -13.62 -13.62 -1.09
C LEU A 132 -12.31 -14.11 -0.43
N ASP A 133 -11.88 -13.47 0.65
CA ASP A 133 -10.67 -13.86 1.38
C ASP A 133 -10.86 -15.19 2.14
N ASP A 134 -12.01 -15.42 2.75
CA ASP A 134 -12.29 -16.66 3.51
C ASP A 134 -12.49 -17.87 2.57
N ILE A 135 -13.29 -17.73 1.50
CA ILE A 135 -13.49 -18.82 0.53
C ILE A 135 -12.20 -19.17 -0.21
N SER A 136 -11.41 -18.17 -0.60
CA SER A 136 -10.14 -18.42 -1.30
C SER A 136 -9.12 -19.12 -0.40
N LYS A 137 -9.10 -18.83 0.91
CA LYS A 137 -8.30 -19.59 1.87
C LYS A 137 -8.78 -21.03 1.98
N TYR A 138 -10.09 -21.26 2.09
CA TYR A 138 -10.65 -22.61 2.09
C TYR A 138 -10.23 -23.40 0.83
N LEU A 139 -10.35 -22.81 -0.36
CA LEU A 139 -9.99 -23.46 -1.63
C LEU A 139 -8.50 -23.79 -1.70
N VAL A 140 -7.62 -22.84 -1.33
CA VAL A 140 -6.18 -23.07 -1.28
C VAL A 140 -5.85 -24.14 -0.25
N HIS A 141 -6.44 -24.08 0.93
CA HIS A 141 -6.19 -25.03 2.01
C HIS A 141 -6.61 -26.46 1.63
N ARG A 142 -7.77 -26.61 1.00
CA ARG A 142 -8.22 -27.88 0.43
C ARG A 142 -7.27 -28.39 -0.66
N ALA A 143 -6.78 -27.52 -1.54
CA ALA A 143 -5.80 -27.90 -2.55
C ALA A 143 -4.46 -28.34 -1.93
N LEU A 144 -4.01 -27.66 -0.87
CA LEU A 144 -2.83 -28.03 -0.10
C LEU A 144 -2.94 -29.44 0.50
N HIS A 145 -4.13 -29.88 0.87
CA HIS A 145 -4.36 -31.25 1.32
C HIS A 145 -4.49 -32.27 0.17
N ARG A 146 -5.17 -31.89 -0.91
CA ARG A 146 -5.51 -32.83 -1.99
C ARG A 146 -4.41 -33.09 -2.99
N TRP A 147 -3.50 -32.14 -3.22
CA TRP A 147 -2.45 -32.29 -4.22
C TRP A 147 -1.15 -32.72 -3.55
N PRO A 148 -0.59 -33.90 -3.86
CA PRO A 148 0.58 -34.45 -3.15
C PRO A 148 1.79 -33.50 -3.09
N ILE A 149 2.02 -32.74 -4.18
CA ILE A 149 3.06 -31.72 -4.27
C ILE A 149 2.86 -30.59 -3.25
N LEU A 150 1.63 -30.07 -3.16
CA LEU A 150 1.31 -29.00 -2.23
C LEU A 150 1.27 -29.52 -0.78
N TRP A 151 0.77 -30.74 -0.60
CA TRP A 151 0.75 -31.44 0.68
C TRP A 151 2.17 -31.62 1.23
N ALA A 152 3.17 -31.91 0.39
CA ALA A 152 4.55 -32.02 0.85
C ALA A 152 5.01 -30.79 1.65
N PHE A 153 4.63 -29.59 1.22
CA PHE A 153 4.92 -28.34 1.91
C PHE A 153 3.99 -28.07 3.08
N HIS A 154 2.68 -28.26 2.90
CA HIS A 154 1.68 -27.98 3.95
C HIS A 154 1.74 -28.97 5.11
N LYS A 155 2.19 -30.20 4.88
CA LYS A 155 2.46 -31.22 5.89
C LYS A 155 3.38 -30.70 7.00
N VAL A 156 4.29 -29.78 6.71
CA VAL A 156 5.12 -29.11 7.73
C VAL A 156 4.26 -28.51 8.84
N HIS A 157 3.12 -27.89 8.51
CA HIS A 157 2.15 -27.37 9.48
C HIS A 157 1.57 -28.47 10.36
N HIS A 158 1.15 -29.59 9.75
CA HIS A 158 0.56 -30.74 10.43
C HIS A 158 1.56 -31.60 11.21
N THR A 159 2.87 -31.43 11.03
CA THR A 159 3.86 -32.14 11.84
C THR A 159 3.95 -31.63 13.29
N ALA A 160 3.16 -30.62 13.68
CA ALA A 160 3.13 -30.15 15.06
C ALA A 160 2.53 -31.19 16.00
N GLU A 161 3.28 -31.64 17.00
CA GLU A 161 2.81 -32.60 18.02
C GLU A 161 2.20 -31.90 19.24
N THR A 162 2.51 -30.61 19.40
CA THR A 162 1.91 -29.71 20.40
C THR A 162 1.56 -28.39 19.73
N LEU A 163 0.36 -27.89 19.98
CA LEU A 163 -0.12 -26.63 19.41
C LEU A 163 0.07 -25.46 20.40
N THR A 164 0.63 -24.37 19.91
CA THR A 164 0.66 -23.07 20.58
C THR A 164 0.23 -22.00 19.58
N PRO A 165 -0.14 -20.77 20.01
CA PRO A 165 -0.53 -19.73 19.06
C PRO A 165 0.52 -19.49 17.97
N LEU A 166 1.79 -19.74 18.28
CA LEU A 166 2.94 -19.62 17.38
C LEU A 166 2.98 -20.69 16.28
N THR A 167 2.28 -21.81 16.44
CA THR A 167 2.20 -22.88 15.43
C THR A 167 1.57 -22.40 14.12
N ILE A 168 0.85 -21.25 14.12
CA ILE A 168 0.39 -20.60 12.88
C ILE A 168 1.53 -20.27 11.91
N TYR A 169 2.74 -20.05 12.42
CA TYR A 169 3.92 -19.73 11.60
C TYR A 169 4.77 -20.95 11.25
N ARG A 170 4.35 -22.15 11.65
CA ARG A 170 4.95 -23.41 11.23
C ARG A 170 4.54 -23.74 9.79
N THR A 171 4.95 -22.89 8.86
CA THR A 171 4.58 -22.95 7.44
C THR A 171 5.84 -22.92 6.60
N HIS A 172 5.88 -23.68 5.52
CA HIS A 172 7.01 -23.62 4.60
C HIS A 172 6.99 -22.31 3.79
N PRO A 173 8.14 -21.68 3.42
CA PRO A 173 8.15 -20.45 2.61
C PRO A 173 7.40 -20.55 1.28
N VAL A 174 7.41 -21.72 0.63
CA VAL A 174 6.63 -21.97 -0.60
C VAL A 174 5.12 -21.80 -0.33
N GLU A 175 4.62 -22.35 0.77
CA GLU A 175 3.24 -22.16 1.19
C GLU A 175 2.95 -20.67 1.50
N ALA A 176 3.87 -19.98 2.17
CA ALA A 176 3.75 -18.55 2.43
C ALA A 176 3.65 -17.71 1.14
N VAL A 177 4.41 -18.07 0.09
CA VAL A 177 4.32 -17.44 -1.24
C VAL A 177 2.95 -17.72 -1.88
N VAL A 178 2.46 -18.96 -1.85
CA VAL A 178 1.13 -19.32 -2.36
C VAL A 178 0.04 -18.48 -1.69
N PHE A 179 0.02 -18.40 -0.35
CA PHE A 179 -0.95 -17.58 0.37
C PHE A 179 -0.76 -16.08 0.12
N SER A 180 0.46 -15.60 -0.12
CA SER A 180 0.73 -14.19 -0.45
C SER A 180 0.17 -13.83 -1.82
N LEU A 181 0.42 -14.66 -2.84
CA LEU A 181 -0.11 -14.47 -4.20
C LEU A 181 -1.64 -14.56 -4.22
N ARG A 182 -2.23 -15.52 -3.50
CA ARG A 182 -3.68 -15.58 -3.27
C ARG A 182 -4.21 -14.27 -2.70
N SER A 183 -3.58 -13.78 -1.63
CA SER A 183 -3.99 -12.53 -0.97
C SER A 183 -3.91 -11.32 -1.89
N VAL A 184 -2.86 -11.26 -2.71
CA VAL A 184 -2.67 -10.21 -3.71
C VAL A 184 -3.80 -10.24 -4.72
N PHE A 185 -4.09 -11.40 -5.31
CA PHE A 185 -5.12 -11.54 -6.34
C PHE A 185 -6.52 -11.23 -5.80
N VAL A 186 -6.88 -11.78 -4.64
CA VAL A 186 -8.21 -11.58 -4.03
C VAL A 186 -8.44 -10.12 -3.65
N GLN A 187 -7.46 -9.47 -3.00
CA GLN A 187 -7.58 -8.06 -2.67
C GLN A 187 -7.62 -7.19 -3.93
N ALA A 188 -6.81 -7.53 -4.94
CA ALA A 188 -6.79 -6.80 -6.20
C ALA A 188 -8.12 -6.91 -6.96
N LEU A 189 -8.72 -8.09 -6.99
CA LEU A 189 -10.03 -8.33 -7.60
C LEU A 189 -11.12 -7.51 -6.90
N ALA A 190 -11.16 -7.54 -5.56
CA ALA A 190 -12.11 -6.77 -4.80
C ALA A 190 -11.90 -5.25 -5.01
N ILE A 191 -10.66 -4.76 -4.90
CA ILE A 191 -10.35 -3.33 -5.06
C ILE A 191 -10.65 -2.87 -6.49
N GLY A 192 -10.13 -3.55 -7.51
CA GLY A 192 -10.31 -3.18 -8.92
C GLY A 192 -11.78 -3.21 -9.31
N GLY A 193 -12.52 -4.25 -8.93
CA GLY A 193 -13.95 -4.36 -9.17
C GLY A 193 -14.76 -3.27 -8.46
N PHE A 194 -14.52 -3.04 -7.17
CA PHE A 194 -15.25 -2.00 -6.45
C PHE A 194 -14.91 -0.58 -6.93
N LEU A 195 -13.65 -0.31 -7.29
CA LEU A 195 -13.28 0.97 -7.89
C LEU A 195 -13.98 1.19 -9.24
N PHE A 196 -14.14 0.13 -10.03
CA PHE A 196 -14.86 0.18 -11.30
C PHE A 196 -16.37 0.45 -11.09
N PHE A 197 -17.04 -0.29 -10.21
CA PHE A 197 -18.50 -0.17 -10.02
C PHE A 197 -18.93 1.01 -9.13
N PHE A 198 -18.13 1.38 -8.12
CA PHE A 198 -18.50 2.35 -7.07
C PHE A 198 -17.59 3.58 -7.03
N GLY A 199 -16.59 3.66 -7.91
CA GLY A 199 -15.65 4.78 -7.98
C GLY A 199 -14.67 4.82 -6.80
N SER A 200 -14.10 5.98 -6.51
CA SER A 200 -13.02 6.15 -5.53
C SER A 200 -13.44 6.11 -4.06
N ARG A 201 -14.72 5.82 -3.75
CA ARG A 201 -15.30 5.83 -2.40
C ARG A 201 -15.15 4.48 -1.66
N VAL A 202 -14.15 3.69 -2.04
CA VAL A 202 -13.96 2.32 -1.56
C VAL A 202 -13.00 2.34 -0.37
N GLU A 203 -13.57 2.29 0.83
CA GLU A 203 -12.80 2.21 2.09
C GLU A 203 -13.26 1.02 2.93
N LEU A 204 -12.30 0.33 3.57
CA LEU A 204 -12.61 -0.73 4.53
C LEU A 204 -13.13 -0.15 5.84
N MET A 205 -14.15 -0.78 6.40
CA MET A 205 -14.53 -0.56 7.80
C MET A 205 -13.48 -1.23 8.68
N THR A 206 -12.85 -0.44 9.54
CA THR A 206 -11.75 -0.91 10.39
C THR A 206 -11.92 -0.54 11.85
N VAL A 207 -11.37 -1.37 12.72
CA VAL A 207 -11.15 -1.10 14.14
C VAL A 207 -9.65 -1.15 14.37
N ILE A 208 -9.08 -0.07 14.91
CA ILE A 208 -7.62 0.10 15.09
C ILE A 208 -6.77 -0.25 13.84
N GLY A 209 -7.34 -0.01 12.64
CA GLY A 209 -6.67 -0.29 11.36
C GLY A 209 -6.75 -1.74 10.85
N ALA A 210 -7.47 -2.63 11.54
CA ALA A 210 -7.82 -3.97 11.07
C ALA A 210 -9.26 -4.03 10.55
N ASN A 211 -9.51 -4.82 9.50
CA ASN A 211 -10.88 -5.08 9.02
C ASN A 211 -11.78 -5.50 10.18
N ILE A 212 -12.94 -4.87 10.34
CA ILE A 212 -13.82 -5.05 11.51
C ILE A 212 -14.25 -6.51 11.75
N ILE A 213 -14.50 -7.28 10.67
CA ILE A 213 -14.90 -8.69 10.76
C ILE A 213 -13.70 -9.54 11.21
N LEU A 214 -12.52 -9.29 10.65
CA LEU A 214 -11.29 -9.97 11.04
C LEU A 214 -10.89 -9.62 12.48
N PHE A 215 -11.06 -8.36 12.88
CA PHE A 215 -10.84 -7.90 14.26
C PHE A 215 -11.75 -8.66 15.22
N ALA A 216 -13.06 -8.72 14.95
CA ALA A 216 -14.03 -9.45 15.76
C ALA A 216 -13.66 -10.94 15.88
N PHE A 217 -13.34 -11.58 14.76
CA PHE A 217 -12.90 -12.98 14.77
C PHE A 217 -11.63 -13.20 15.61
N ASN A 218 -10.64 -12.31 15.51
CA ASN A 218 -9.38 -12.46 16.23
C ASN A 218 -9.49 -12.18 17.73
N ILE A 219 -10.24 -11.14 18.12
CA ILE A 219 -10.43 -10.79 19.53
C ILE A 219 -11.26 -11.85 20.26
N LEU A 220 -12.16 -12.55 19.56
CA LEU A 220 -12.97 -13.66 20.09
C LEU A 220 -12.19 -14.99 20.21
N GLY A 221 -10.87 -14.95 20.33
CA GLY A 221 -10.06 -16.12 20.67
C GLY A 221 -9.58 -16.93 19.47
N SER A 222 -9.41 -16.34 18.28
CA SER A 222 -8.93 -17.08 17.10
C SER A 222 -7.60 -17.79 17.35
N ASN A 223 -6.74 -17.28 18.25
CA ASN A 223 -5.48 -17.93 18.62
C ASN A 223 -5.65 -19.30 19.26
N LEU A 224 -6.77 -19.56 19.94
CA LEU A 224 -7.02 -20.80 20.67
C LEU A 224 -7.14 -22.02 19.77
N ARG A 225 -7.42 -21.83 18.48
CA ARG A 225 -7.46 -22.94 17.51
C ARG A 225 -6.09 -23.61 17.29
N HIS A 226 -5.00 -22.87 17.55
CA HIS A 226 -3.66 -23.42 17.65
C HIS A 226 -3.25 -23.37 19.12
N SER A 227 -3.94 -24.14 19.96
CA SER A 227 -3.57 -24.29 21.36
C SER A 227 -4.02 -25.66 21.83
N HIS A 228 -3.62 -26.07 23.03
CA HIS A 228 -4.17 -27.25 23.71
C HIS A 228 -5.51 -26.97 24.42
N VAL A 229 -5.97 -25.71 24.43
CA VAL A 229 -7.26 -25.35 25.04
C VAL A 229 -8.37 -25.63 24.02
N ARG A 230 -9.15 -26.66 24.30
CA ARG A 230 -10.28 -27.07 23.43
C ARG A 230 -11.51 -26.24 23.74
N ILE A 231 -12.07 -25.60 22.73
CA ILE A 231 -13.34 -24.87 22.81
C ILE A 231 -14.19 -25.26 21.60
N SER A 232 -15.33 -25.89 21.88
CA SER A 232 -16.37 -26.15 20.89
C SER A 232 -17.44 -25.07 20.98
N TYR A 233 -18.01 -24.69 19.84
CA TYR A 233 -19.16 -23.77 19.79
C TYR A 233 -20.51 -24.51 19.82
N GLY A 234 -20.47 -25.85 19.92
CA GLY A 234 -21.64 -26.70 19.85
C GLY A 234 -22.15 -26.90 18.41
N ARG A 235 -23.02 -27.90 18.26
CA ARG A 235 -23.43 -28.42 16.95
C ARG A 235 -23.95 -27.35 15.99
N LEU A 236 -24.80 -26.43 16.45
CA LEU A 236 -25.42 -25.43 15.58
C LEU A 236 -24.39 -24.43 15.02
N LEU A 237 -23.60 -23.81 15.90
CA LEU A 237 -22.64 -22.78 15.51
C LEU A 237 -21.47 -23.35 14.70
N GLU A 238 -21.08 -24.60 14.93
CA GLU A 238 -20.01 -25.28 14.20
C GLU A 238 -20.35 -25.64 12.74
N HIS A 239 -21.61 -25.50 12.32
CA HIS A 239 -21.95 -25.52 10.88
C HIS A 239 -21.72 -24.16 10.20
N ILE A 240 -21.65 -23.07 10.96
CA ILE A 240 -21.54 -21.71 10.44
C ILE A 240 -20.12 -21.17 10.62
N PHE A 241 -19.53 -21.34 11.81
CA PHE A 241 -18.23 -20.83 12.20
C PHE A 241 -17.30 -21.97 12.61
N ILE A 242 -16.03 -21.88 12.20
CA ILE A 242 -15.01 -22.84 12.62
C ILE A 242 -14.61 -22.57 14.07
N SER A 243 -14.91 -23.52 14.96
CA SER A 243 -14.49 -23.48 16.36
C SER A 243 -12.99 -23.83 16.53
N PRO A 244 -12.35 -23.42 17.64
CA PRO A 244 -11.03 -23.91 18.00
C PRO A 244 -10.92 -25.43 17.98
N ALA A 245 -11.94 -26.14 18.47
CA ALA A 245 -11.98 -27.59 18.48
C ALA A 245 -12.05 -28.21 17.08
N GLN A 246 -12.83 -27.64 16.14
CA GLN A 246 -12.88 -28.12 14.76
C GLN A 246 -11.52 -28.00 14.04
N HIS A 247 -10.81 -26.90 14.26
CA HIS A 247 -9.46 -26.70 13.71
C HIS A 247 -8.43 -27.63 14.38
N GLN A 248 -8.58 -27.94 15.67
CA GLN A 248 -7.74 -28.93 16.35
C GLN A 248 -7.97 -30.34 15.79
N ILE A 249 -9.22 -30.71 15.45
CA ILE A 249 -9.54 -31.98 14.78
C ILE A 249 -8.84 -32.07 13.43
N HIS A 250 -8.80 -30.98 12.67
CA HIS A 250 -8.06 -30.92 11.41
C HIS A 250 -6.55 -31.21 11.56
N HIS A 251 -5.96 -30.89 12.72
CA HIS A 251 -4.56 -31.22 13.07
C HIS A 251 -4.36 -32.65 13.60
N SER A 252 -5.43 -33.43 13.72
CA SER A 252 -5.39 -34.78 14.26
C SER A 252 -4.62 -35.75 13.37
N ALA A 253 -3.83 -36.63 14.00
CA ALA A 253 -3.15 -37.75 13.34
C ALA A 253 -4.06 -38.96 13.07
N ALA A 254 -5.31 -38.91 13.58
CA ALA A 254 -6.30 -39.96 13.39
C ALA A 254 -6.85 -39.98 11.95
N HIS A 255 -7.02 -41.18 11.40
CA HIS A 255 -7.34 -41.38 9.98
C HIS A 255 -8.73 -40.83 9.61
N GLU A 256 -9.70 -40.95 10.52
CA GLU A 256 -11.06 -40.44 10.39
C GLU A 256 -11.14 -38.91 10.30
N HIS A 257 -10.10 -38.20 10.75
CA HIS A 257 -10.03 -36.74 10.72
C HIS A 257 -9.24 -36.18 9.53
N HIS A 258 -8.67 -37.05 8.68
CA HIS A 258 -7.97 -36.62 7.48
C HIS A 258 -8.90 -35.87 6.52
N ASP A 259 -8.40 -34.81 5.93
CA ASP A 259 -9.11 -33.98 4.95
C ASP A 259 -10.44 -33.41 5.45
N LYS A 260 -10.52 -33.06 6.74
CA LYS A 260 -11.67 -32.40 7.37
C LYS A 260 -11.36 -30.98 7.81
N ASN A 261 -12.39 -30.13 7.89
CA ASN A 261 -12.39 -28.78 8.47
C ASN A 261 -11.29 -27.83 7.95
N PHE A 262 -11.31 -27.51 6.66
CA PHE A 262 -10.36 -26.60 6.02
C PHE A 262 -10.68 -25.12 6.20
N GLY A 263 -11.89 -24.79 6.66
CA GLY A 263 -12.37 -23.43 6.83
C GLY A 263 -11.52 -22.62 7.82
N VAL A 264 -11.46 -21.31 7.62
CA VAL A 264 -10.73 -20.40 8.50
C VAL A 264 -11.71 -19.72 9.44
N VAL A 265 -12.62 -18.89 8.93
CA VAL A 265 -13.65 -18.25 9.76
C VAL A 265 -14.95 -19.02 9.64
N LEU A 266 -15.41 -19.28 8.42
CA LEU A 266 -16.70 -19.93 8.16
C LEU A 266 -16.54 -21.42 7.96
N ALA A 267 -17.39 -22.20 8.64
CA ALA A 267 -17.51 -23.65 8.46
C ALA A 267 -18.45 -24.03 7.31
N ILE A 268 -19.19 -23.06 6.78
CA ILE A 268 -20.13 -23.24 5.65
C ILE A 268 -19.41 -23.84 4.44
N TRP A 269 -18.16 -23.46 4.19
CA TRP A 269 -17.39 -24.02 3.07
C TRP A 269 -17.10 -25.50 3.25
N ASP A 270 -16.82 -25.94 4.46
CA ASP A 270 -16.64 -27.36 4.78
C ASP A 270 -17.96 -28.12 4.69
N TRP A 271 -19.06 -27.50 5.09
CA TRP A 271 -20.39 -28.10 4.98
C TRP A 271 -20.75 -28.33 3.51
N LEU A 272 -20.65 -27.29 2.68
CA LEU A 272 -20.89 -27.37 1.23
C LEU A 272 -19.89 -28.30 0.54
N GLY A 273 -18.65 -28.34 1.03
CA GLY A 273 -17.57 -29.15 0.46
C GLY A 273 -17.55 -30.61 0.90
N GLY A 274 -18.43 -31.03 1.80
CA GLY A 274 -18.47 -32.39 2.36
C GLY A 274 -17.30 -32.74 3.29
N THR A 275 -16.61 -31.71 3.83
CA THR A 275 -15.39 -31.83 4.64
C THR A 275 -15.63 -31.44 6.10
N LEU A 276 -16.86 -31.07 6.46
CA LEU A 276 -17.22 -30.69 7.84
C LEU A 276 -17.14 -31.89 8.80
N THR A 277 -16.57 -31.66 9.97
CA THR A 277 -16.63 -32.55 11.12
C THR A 277 -16.82 -31.71 12.38
N ILE A 278 -17.85 -32.02 13.15
CA ILE A 278 -18.25 -31.28 14.35
C ILE A 278 -17.42 -31.81 15.52
N ALA A 279 -17.07 -30.92 16.45
CA ALA A 279 -16.31 -31.32 17.63
C ALA A 279 -17.21 -32.04 18.65
N GLU A 280 -16.80 -33.24 19.05
CA GLU A 280 -17.44 -33.96 20.15
C GLU A 280 -17.06 -33.35 21.51
N LYS A 281 -17.90 -33.57 22.53
CA LYS A 281 -17.66 -33.03 23.88
C LYS A 281 -16.40 -33.60 24.53
N GLU A 282 -16.14 -34.89 24.36
CA GLU A 282 -15.00 -35.58 24.98
C GLU A 282 -14.21 -36.32 23.91
N GLN A 283 -13.08 -35.76 23.51
CA GLN A 283 -12.23 -36.37 22.49
C GLN A 283 -10.77 -35.96 22.70
N VAL A 284 -9.93 -36.96 22.94
CA VAL A 284 -8.49 -36.78 23.09
C VAL A 284 -7.86 -36.82 21.70
N ILE A 285 -7.31 -35.69 21.25
CA ILE A 285 -6.68 -35.58 19.94
C ILE A 285 -5.17 -35.74 20.10
N ARG A 286 -4.61 -36.67 19.33
CA ARG A 286 -3.16 -36.74 19.12
C ARG A 286 -2.82 -35.97 17.84
N TYR A 287 -2.01 -34.93 17.96
CA TYR A 287 -1.54 -34.12 16.83
C TYR A 287 -0.31 -34.74 16.16
N GLY A 288 -0.04 -34.33 14.92
CA GLY A 288 1.12 -34.78 14.15
C GLY A 288 0.75 -35.60 12.91
N VAL A 289 1.76 -36.17 12.26
CA VAL A 289 1.58 -37.04 11.07
C VAL A 289 2.09 -38.45 11.40
N LYS A 290 1.31 -39.48 11.08
CA LYS A 290 1.65 -40.89 11.32
C LYS A 290 2.93 -41.27 10.52
N ASN A 291 3.82 -42.07 11.12
CA ASN A 291 5.20 -42.41 10.67
C ASN A 291 6.32 -41.37 10.90
N SER A 292 6.06 -40.31 11.67
CA SER A 292 7.05 -39.35 12.15
C SER A 292 7.97 -39.94 13.23
N ARG A 293 9.08 -40.60 12.88
CA ARG A 293 10.20 -40.80 13.84
C ARG A 293 10.93 -39.46 13.98
N SER A 294 11.12 -38.97 15.22
CA SER A 294 11.91 -37.85 15.81
C SER A 294 12.57 -36.74 14.95
N LYS A 295 12.87 -36.97 13.67
CA LYS A 295 13.50 -36.03 12.74
C LYS A 295 12.56 -34.91 12.25
N ASN A 296 11.23 -35.00 12.46
CA ASN A 296 10.26 -34.03 11.91
C ASN A 296 10.33 -32.61 12.50
N HIS A 297 11.09 -32.39 13.56
CA HIS A 297 11.25 -31.07 14.19
C HIS A 297 12.62 -30.41 13.94
N THR A 298 13.46 -31.04 13.11
CA THR A 298 14.75 -30.45 12.72
C THR A 298 14.56 -29.43 11.61
N ILE A 299 15.35 -28.35 11.61
CA ILE A 299 15.31 -27.36 10.53
C ILE A 299 15.58 -28.00 9.17
N LYS A 300 16.51 -28.96 9.11
CA LYS A 300 16.82 -29.70 7.89
C LYS A 300 15.59 -30.40 7.32
N SER A 301 14.84 -31.14 8.13
CA SER A 301 13.64 -31.83 7.65
C SER A 301 12.53 -30.86 7.26
N ILE A 302 12.31 -29.80 8.05
CA ILE A 302 11.27 -28.79 7.78
C ILE A 302 11.46 -28.11 6.43
N TYR A 303 12.70 -27.77 6.05
CA TYR A 303 12.97 -27.02 4.81
C TYR A 303 13.37 -27.90 3.63
N LEU A 304 14.05 -29.03 3.82
CA LEU A 304 14.54 -29.85 2.70
C LEU A 304 13.64 -31.05 2.37
N GLN A 305 13.01 -31.67 3.37
CA GLN A 305 12.18 -32.85 3.12
C GLN A 305 10.98 -32.57 2.19
N PRO A 306 10.28 -31.42 2.29
CA PRO A 306 9.18 -31.11 1.38
C PRO A 306 9.58 -31.13 -0.10
N PHE A 307 10.80 -30.72 -0.45
CA PHE A 307 11.28 -30.79 -1.83
C PHE A 307 11.49 -32.23 -2.30
N VAL A 308 12.01 -33.09 -1.43
CA VAL A 308 12.18 -34.53 -1.73
C VAL A 308 10.81 -35.17 -1.92
N ASP A 309 9.87 -34.95 -0.99
CA ASP A 309 8.52 -35.52 -1.05
C ASP A 309 7.74 -35.02 -2.28
N SER A 310 7.91 -33.75 -2.64
CA SER A 310 7.34 -33.16 -3.84
C SER A 310 7.94 -33.76 -5.12
N ALA A 311 9.26 -33.99 -5.17
CA ALA A 311 9.93 -34.60 -6.32
C ALA A 311 9.48 -36.05 -6.52
N SER A 312 9.39 -36.83 -5.45
CA SER A 312 8.84 -38.19 -5.50
C SER A 312 7.40 -38.20 -6.01
N SER A 313 6.56 -37.27 -5.53
CA SER A 313 5.17 -37.14 -5.99
C SER A 313 5.07 -36.80 -7.49
N LEU A 314 5.98 -35.97 -8.01
CA LEU A 314 6.06 -35.64 -9.44
C LEU A 314 6.49 -36.84 -10.29
N ILE A 315 7.46 -37.63 -9.82
CA ILE A 315 7.90 -38.86 -10.49
C ILE A 315 6.75 -39.87 -10.53
N ASP A 316 6.03 -40.06 -9.44
CA ASP A 316 4.87 -40.97 -9.39
C ASP A 316 3.77 -40.52 -10.36
N LEU A 317 3.48 -39.22 -10.42
CA LEU A 317 2.52 -38.66 -11.38
C LEU A 317 2.97 -38.88 -12.82
N TYR A 318 4.25 -38.60 -13.13
CA TYR A 318 4.84 -38.85 -14.44
C TYR A 318 4.74 -40.33 -14.82
N MET A 319 5.08 -41.25 -13.90
CA MET A 319 5.00 -42.69 -14.14
C MET A 319 3.56 -43.16 -14.36
N ARG A 320 2.58 -42.63 -13.63
CA ARG A 320 1.15 -42.92 -13.87
C ARG A 320 0.70 -42.44 -15.24
N ILE A 321 1.05 -41.21 -15.63
CA ILE A 321 0.74 -40.67 -16.96
C ILE A 321 1.45 -41.49 -18.05
N PHE A 322 2.71 -41.84 -17.86
CA PHE A 322 3.49 -42.67 -18.78
C PHE A 322 2.88 -44.06 -18.97
N LEU A 323 2.47 -44.74 -17.90
CA LEU A 323 1.80 -46.04 -17.96
C LEU A 323 0.41 -45.93 -18.60
N LEU A 324 -0.35 -44.87 -18.31
CA LEU A 324 -1.63 -44.59 -18.95
C LEU A 324 -1.44 -44.38 -20.46
N MET A 325 -0.46 -43.57 -20.86
CA MET A 325 -0.11 -43.34 -22.26
C MET A 325 0.34 -44.63 -22.96
N ARG A 326 1.07 -45.52 -22.26
CA ARG A 326 1.50 -46.82 -22.79
C ARG A 326 0.33 -47.81 -22.98
N SER A 327 -0.79 -47.61 -22.29
CA SER A 327 -2.00 -48.44 -22.40
C SER A 327 -2.93 -48.04 -23.55
N ILE A 328 -2.72 -46.86 -24.17
CA ILE A 328 -3.53 -46.36 -25.28
C ILE A 328 -2.86 -46.80 -26.60
N LYS A 329 -3.40 -47.86 -27.24
CA LYS A 329 -2.98 -48.28 -28.58
C LYS A 329 -3.48 -47.29 -29.64
N TYR A 330 -2.55 -46.58 -30.28
CA TYR A 330 -2.64 -45.78 -31.53
C TYR A 330 -3.72 -44.70 -31.65
N ILE A 331 -3.31 -43.42 -31.75
CA ILE A 331 -3.81 -42.46 -32.76
C ILE A 331 -2.67 -41.48 -33.14
N PRO A 332 -2.40 -41.21 -34.44
CA PRO A 332 -1.35 -40.31 -34.94
C PRO A 332 -1.64 -38.81 -34.73
N VAL A 333 -2.36 -38.44 -33.66
CA VAL A 333 -2.65 -37.03 -33.29
C VAL A 333 -1.58 -36.47 -32.35
N PHE A 334 -0.83 -37.34 -31.66
CA PHE A 334 0.13 -36.92 -30.63
C PHE A 334 1.45 -36.36 -31.19
N ARG A 335 1.85 -36.77 -32.41
CA ARG A 335 2.99 -36.14 -33.11
C ARG A 335 2.70 -34.68 -33.47
N PHE A 336 1.43 -34.31 -33.68
CA PHE A 336 1.03 -32.94 -33.98
C PHE A 336 1.07 -32.04 -32.74
N PHE A 337 0.63 -32.54 -31.56
CA PHE A 337 0.65 -31.77 -30.31
C PHE A 337 2.03 -31.67 -29.65
N ALA A 338 2.86 -32.71 -29.73
CA ALA A 338 4.24 -32.65 -29.24
C ALA A 338 5.11 -31.69 -30.08
N VAL A 339 4.86 -31.62 -31.39
CA VAL A 339 5.48 -30.60 -32.26
C VAL A 339 4.94 -29.22 -31.91
N LEU A 340 3.62 -29.02 -31.70
CA LEU A 340 3.02 -27.72 -31.35
C LEU A 340 3.54 -27.14 -30.02
N VAL A 341 3.72 -27.98 -28.98
CA VAL A 341 4.28 -27.55 -27.68
C VAL A 341 5.79 -27.27 -27.80
N GLY A 342 6.49 -27.98 -28.68
CA GLY A 342 7.89 -27.70 -29.06
C GLY A 342 8.07 -26.43 -29.91
N THR A 343 7.16 -26.13 -30.85
CA THR A 343 7.23 -24.90 -31.66
C THR A 343 6.84 -23.68 -30.84
N VAL A 344 5.94 -23.77 -29.87
CA VAL A 344 5.63 -22.67 -28.93
C VAL A 344 6.80 -22.38 -27.99
N THR A 345 7.64 -23.36 -27.64
CA THR A 345 8.85 -23.10 -26.82
C THR A 345 10.05 -22.57 -27.63
N VAL A 346 10.10 -22.78 -28.95
CA VAL A 346 11.20 -22.28 -29.81
C VAL A 346 10.86 -20.92 -30.47
N THR A 347 9.57 -20.61 -30.68
CA THR A 347 9.14 -19.28 -31.19
C THR A 347 9.14 -18.17 -30.15
N LEU A 348 9.21 -18.50 -28.85
CA LEU A 348 9.44 -17.52 -27.77
C LEU A 348 10.93 -17.12 -27.61
N GLY A 349 11.84 -17.71 -28.40
CA GLY A 349 13.28 -17.52 -28.26
C GLY A 349 13.96 -16.65 -29.32
N ILE A 350 13.32 -16.32 -30.45
CA ILE A 350 13.99 -15.59 -31.55
C ILE A 350 13.04 -14.61 -32.22
N SER A 351 13.03 -13.38 -31.69
CA SER A 351 12.85 -12.06 -32.33
C SER A 351 12.40 -11.13 -31.20
N ILE A 352 13.19 -10.15 -30.78
CA ILE A 352 13.41 -8.91 -31.52
C ILE A 352 14.81 -8.37 -31.16
N ARG A 353 15.73 -8.34 -32.13
CA ARG A 353 16.74 -7.26 -32.18
C ARG A 353 16.06 -6.15 -32.96
N ASP A 354 15.43 -5.23 -32.25
CA ASP A 354 15.12 -3.93 -32.82
C ASP A 354 16.20 -2.95 -32.40
N SER A 355 16.40 -2.01 -33.30
CA SER A 355 17.23 -0.82 -33.21
C SER A 355 17.17 -0.14 -31.82
N SER A 356 18.26 0.53 -31.45
CA SER A 356 18.45 1.14 -30.13
C SER A 356 17.47 2.29 -29.84
N SER A 357 16.23 1.97 -29.46
CA SER A 357 15.39 2.87 -28.67
C SER A 357 15.76 2.67 -27.20
N GLY A 358 16.16 3.75 -26.53
CA GLY A 358 16.50 3.69 -25.10
C GLY A 358 15.29 3.25 -24.27
N GLU A 359 15.54 2.58 -23.14
CA GLU A 359 14.52 2.29 -22.14
C GLU A 359 14.80 3.13 -20.87
N LEU A 360 13.78 3.75 -20.29
CA LEU A 360 13.89 4.50 -19.04
C LEU A 360 12.97 3.95 -17.97
N ASN A 361 13.51 3.72 -16.78
CA ASN A 361 12.73 3.32 -15.61
C ASN A 361 12.54 4.50 -14.65
N ILE A 362 11.30 4.92 -14.45
CA ILE A 362 10.96 6.10 -13.66
C ILE A 362 10.27 5.69 -12.36
N TYR A 363 10.75 6.17 -11.23
CA TYR A 363 10.12 6.00 -9.93
C TYR A 363 9.37 7.29 -9.58
N SER A 364 8.05 7.22 -9.49
CA SER A 364 7.22 8.43 -9.39
C SER A 364 6.28 8.45 -8.18
N HIS A 365 6.31 9.56 -7.44
CA HIS A 365 5.31 9.90 -6.43
C HIS A 365 4.11 10.68 -6.99
N ARG A 366 4.11 11.06 -8.27
CA ARG A 366 2.98 11.73 -8.92
C ARG A 366 1.89 10.72 -9.28
N GLN A 367 0.67 11.19 -9.54
CA GLN A 367 -0.42 10.34 -10.03
C GLN A 367 -0.26 10.09 -11.54
N PRO A 368 -0.63 8.91 -12.07
CA PRO A 368 -0.42 8.57 -13.49
C PRO A 368 -0.96 9.63 -14.46
N PHE A 369 -2.20 10.08 -14.26
CA PHE A 369 -2.83 11.09 -15.13
C PHE A 369 -2.08 12.45 -15.16
N LEU A 370 -1.18 12.72 -14.23
CA LEU A 370 -0.36 13.94 -14.19
C LEU A 370 0.96 13.82 -14.96
N ILE A 371 1.37 12.61 -15.36
CA ILE A 371 2.63 12.34 -16.08
C ILE A 371 2.36 11.71 -17.46
N ASN A 372 1.34 10.86 -17.61
CA ASN A 372 1.09 10.15 -18.88
C ASN A 372 1.16 11.03 -20.14
N PRO A 373 0.58 12.25 -20.18
CA PRO A 373 0.70 13.13 -21.35
C PRO A 373 2.14 13.51 -21.70
N PHE A 374 3.02 13.62 -20.70
CA PHE A 374 4.44 13.93 -20.88
C PHE A 374 5.22 12.71 -21.36
N ILE A 375 4.86 11.52 -20.87
CA ILE A 375 5.42 10.25 -21.31
C ILE A 375 5.09 10.03 -22.78
N GLU A 376 3.81 10.15 -23.14
CA GLU A 376 3.32 10.00 -24.51
C GLU A 376 4.01 11.00 -25.44
N ALA A 377 4.11 12.26 -25.03
CA ALA A 377 4.82 13.27 -25.81
C ALA A 377 6.31 12.92 -25.99
N TYR A 378 7.02 12.51 -24.93
CA TYR A 378 8.42 12.15 -25.02
C TYR A 378 8.65 10.89 -25.87
N THR A 379 7.88 9.82 -25.62
CA THR A 379 7.97 8.57 -26.36
C THR A 379 7.64 8.77 -27.84
N ASN A 380 6.67 9.62 -28.18
CA ASN A 380 6.39 9.96 -29.58
C ASN A 380 7.55 10.73 -30.24
N ASP A 381 8.24 11.59 -29.48
CA ASP A 381 9.33 12.42 -30.02
C ASP A 381 10.65 11.64 -30.15
N THR A 382 10.90 10.65 -29.28
CA THR A 382 12.21 9.97 -29.19
C THR A 382 12.18 8.47 -29.50
N GLY A 383 11.00 7.84 -29.48
CA GLY A 383 10.85 6.39 -29.50
C GLY A 383 11.26 5.69 -28.20
N THR A 384 11.67 6.43 -27.16
CA THR A 384 12.15 5.87 -25.88
C THR A 384 11.01 5.17 -25.14
N LYS A 385 11.22 3.90 -24.77
CA LYS A 385 10.27 3.14 -23.95
C LYS A 385 10.38 3.56 -22.49
N ILE A 386 9.27 3.99 -21.89
CA ILE A 386 9.23 4.44 -20.49
C ILE A 386 8.46 3.43 -19.63
N ASN A 387 9.12 2.91 -18.59
CA ASN A 387 8.51 2.09 -17.54
C ASN A 387 8.37 2.92 -16.27
N ILE A 388 7.17 3.02 -15.67
CA ILE A 388 6.98 3.80 -14.44
C ILE A 388 6.48 2.95 -13.28
N ILE A 389 7.11 3.13 -12.12
CA ILE A 389 6.64 2.63 -10.84
C ILE A 389 6.04 3.79 -10.04
N TYR A 390 4.72 3.73 -9.84
CA TYR A 390 3.99 4.70 -9.04
C TYR A 390 3.87 4.25 -7.59
N ALA A 391 4.25 5.09 -6.63
CA ALA A 391 3.95 4.84 -5.22
C ALA A 391 3.82 6.13 -4.41
N LYS A 392 2.85 6.20 -3.50
CA LYS A 392 2.60 7.39 -2.67
C LYS A 392 3.68 7.63 -1.60
N LYS A 393 4.37 6.58 -1.16
CA LYS A 393 5.41 6.56 -0.12
C LYS A 393 6.39 5.41 -0.39
N GLY A 394 7.55 5.40 0.23
CA GLY A 394 8.47 4.25 0.25
C GLY A 394 9.47 4.15 -0.91
N LEU A 395 9.36 4.99 -1.95
CA LEU A 395 10.27 4.93 -3.11
C LEU A 395 11.72 5.26 -2.75
N ALA A 396 11.97 6.21 -1.84
CA ALA A 396 13.32 6.50 -1.37
C ALA A 396 13.95 5.30 -0.62
N GLN A 397 13.16 4.62 0.23
CA GLN A 397 13.59 3.41 0.94
C GLN A 397 13.86 2.26 -0.03
N ARG A 398 12.98 2.09 -1.02
CA ARG A 398 13.16 1.11 -2.09
C ARG A 398 14.43 1.38 -2.88
N LEU A 399 14.61 2.60 -3.40
CA LEU A 399 15.80 2.98 -4.17
C LEU A 399 17.08 2.77 -3.38
N LYS A 400 17.07 3.11 -2.08
CA LYS A 400 18.19 2.83 -1.16
C LYS A 400 18.45 1.33 -0.98
N ALA A 401 17.40 0.52 -0.81
CA ALA A 401 17.51 -0.92 -0.60
C ALA A 401 17.98 -1.66 -1.86
N GLU A 402 17.60 -1.19 -3.03
CA GLU A 402 18.03 -1.74 -4.32
C GLU A 402 19.50 -1.38 -4.64
N GLY A 403 19.97 -0.20 -4.20
CA GLY A 403 21.38 0.21 -4.31
C GLY A 403 21.88 0.19 -5.77
N PRO A 404 23.12 -0.30 -6.01
CA PRO A 404 23.70 -0.42 -7.36
C PRO A 404 22.92 -1.32 -8.33
N LEU A 405 22.04 -2.17 -7.81
CA LEU A 405 21.20 -3.07 -8.61
C LEU A 405 19.84 -2.44 -8.97
N SER A 406 19.55 -1.23 -8.50
CA SER A 406 18.28 -0.57 -8.81
C SER A 406 18.13 -0.40 -10.33
N PRO A 407 16.95 -0.74 -10.88
CA PRO A 407 16.66 -0.45 -12.27
C PRO A 407 16.31 1.03 -12.48
N ALA A 408 16.09 1.82 -11.43
CA ALA A 408 15.61 3.19 -11.55
C ALA A 408 16.63 4.10 -12.25
N ASP A 409 16.14 4.88 -13.22
CA ASP A 409 16.91 5.89 -13.94
C ASP A 409 16.53 7.30 -13.49
N VAL A 410 15.24 7.56 -13.34
CA VAL A 410 14.71 8.88 -12.93
C VAL A 410 13.81 8.74 -11.72
N VAL A 411 13.92 9.69 -10.79
CA VAL A 411 12.98 9.86 -9.68
C VAL A 411 12.15 11.11 -9.94
N LEU A 412 10.83 10.99 -9.94
CA LEU A 412 9.89 12.11 -10.00
C LEU A 412 9.09 12.20 -8.70
N THR A 413 8.95 13.40 -8.17
CA THR A 413 8.14 13.62 -6.98
C THR A 413 7.36 14.93 -7.01
N VAL A 414 6.45 15.03 -6.07
CA VAL A 414 5.82 16.28 -5.66
C VAL A 414 6.46 16.72 -4.36
N ASP A 415 6.64 18.02 -4.18
CA ASP A 415 7.11 18.64 -2.93
C ASP A 415 8.62 18.51 -2.67
N ILE A 416 9.21 19.62 -2.26
CA ILE A 416 10.65 19.72 -1.96
C ILE A 416 11.07 18.86 -0.78
N ALA A 417 10.23 18.66 0.25
CA ALA A 417 10.60 17.84 1.40
C ALA A 417 10.83 16.38 0.99
N ARG A 418 10.12 15.91 -0.05
CA ARG A 418 10.35 14.57 -0.62
C ARG A 418 11.65 14.52 -1.41
N LEU A 419 11.91 15.48 -2.29
CA LEU A 419 13.19 15.56 -3.03
C LEU A 419 14.38 15.58 -2.07
N TYR A 420 14.30 16.39 -1.01
CA TYR A 420 15.34 16.49 0.00
C TYR A 420 15.60 15.16 0.70
N THR A 421 14.58 14.31 0.86
CA THR A 421 14.78 12.94 1.41
C THR A 421 15.69 12.08 0.53
N TYR A 422 15.66 12.27 -0.79
CA TYR A 422 16.56 11.55 -1.70
C TYR A 422 17.98 12.11 -1.67
N VAL A 423 18.10 13.44 -1.49
CA VAL A 423 19.37 14.13 -1.32
C VAL A 423 20.06 13.71 -0.01
N ASP A 424 19.35 13.76 1.11
CA ASP A 424 19.81 13.35 2.45
C ASP A 424 20.29 11.89 2.48
N LYS A 425 19.64 11.03 1.68
CA LYS A 425 20.00 9.62 1.56
C LYS A 425 21.04 9.34 0.47
N ASP A 426 21.54 10.37 -0.20
CA ASP A 426 22.54 10.26 -1.27
C ASP A 426 22.09 9.29 -2.38
N LEU A 427 20.86 9.50 -2.86
CA LEU A 427 20.19 8.63 -3.85
C LEU A 427 20.08 9.23 -5.25
N LEU A 428 20.51 10.47 -5.44
CA LEU A 428 20.48 11.17 -6.73
C LEU A 428 21.90 11.43 -7.21
N ALA A 429 22.10 11.30 -8.52
CA ALA A 429 23.33 11.69 -9.19
C ALA A 429 23.34 13.21 -9.45
N GLU A 430 24.52 13.81 -9.42
CA GLU A 430 24.75 15.13 -10.00
C GLU A 430 24.54 15.10 -11.51
N VAL A 431 23.92 16.14 -12.06
CA VAL A 431 23.62 16.28 -13.49
C VAL A 431 24.27 17.56 -14.01
N ASN A 432 25.08 17.43 -15.06
CA ASN A 432 25.68 18.58 -15.72
C ASN A 432 24.99 18.86 -17.06
N SER A 433 24.00 19.77 -17.04
CA SER A 433 23.24 20.15 -18.24
C SER A 433 23.02 21.66 -18.31
N LYS A 434 23.60 22.28 -19.34
CA LYS A 434 23.37 23.70 -19.64
C LYS A 434 21.88 24.00 -19.90
N ILE A 435 21.16 23.06 -20.52
CA ILE A 435 19.73 23.22 -20.80
C ILE A 435 18.94 23.31 -19.48
N LEU A 436 19.22 22.43 -18.52
CA LEU A 436 18.56 22.47 -17.21
C LEU A 436 18.91 23.74 -16.44
N TYR A 437 20.16 24.22 -16.51
CA TYR A 437 20.57 25.45 -15.84
C TYR A 437 19.91 26.70 -16.43
N ASP A 438 19.78 26.75 -17.76
CA ASP A 438 19.16 27.87 -18.48
C ASP A 438 17.63 27.87 -18.28
N ASN A 439 17.00 26.69 -18.22
CA ASN A 439 15.55 26.56 -18.12
C ASN A 439 15.02 26.61 -16.68
N VAL A 440 15.81 26.18 -15.68
CA VAL A 440 15.36 26.10 -14.28
C VAL A 440 16.07 27.15 -13.43
N PRO A 441 15.33 28.15 -12.90
CA PRO A 441 15.90 29.17 -12.01
C PRO A 441 16.67 28.57 -10.84
N GLU A 442 17.75 29.24 -10.43
CA GLU A 442 18.66 28.75 -9.37
C GLU A 442 17.95 28.44 -8.05
N HIS A 443 16.98 29.27 -7.63
CA HIS A 443 16.23 29.05 -6.39
C HIS A 443 15.28 27.84 -6.44
N LEU A 444 15.12 27.19 -7.60
CA LEU A 444 14.23 26.05 -7.85
C LEU A 444 14.99 24.77 -8.26
N ARG A 445 16.31 24.74 -8.07
CA ARG A 445 17.14 23.54 -8.28
C ARG A 445 18.12 23.35 -7.12
N ASP A 446 18.71 22.17 -7.05
CA ASP A 446 19.73 21.86 -6.06
C ASP A 446 21.02 22.66 -6.32
N PRO A 447 21.67 23.24 -5.30
CA PRO A 447 22.98 23.89 -5.48
C PRO A 447 24.06 22.92 -6.01
N GLN A 448 23.93 21.62 -5.72
CA GLN A 448 24.81 20.57 -6.22
C GLN A 448 24.22 19.83 -7.44
N ASN A 449 23.20 20.40 -8.10
CA ASN A 449 22.64 19.91 -9.36
C ASN A 449 22.12 18.44 -9.31
N ARG A 450 21.68 17.96 -8.15
CA ARG A 450 21.14 16.60 -7.99
C ARG A 450 19.66 16.47 -8.32
N TRP A 451 18.91 17.58 -8.30
CA TRP A 451 17.50 17.63 -8.66
C TRP A 451 17.12 19.00 -9.23
N PHE A 452 16.05 19.01 -10.01
CA PHE A 452 15.52 20.19 -10.70
C PHE A 452 13.99 20.24 -10.57
N ALA A 453 13.44 21.45 -10.48
CA ALA A 453 12.01 21.65 -10.63
C ALA A 453 11.58 21.56 -12.11
N PHE A 454 10.40 20.98 -12.34
CA PHE A 454 9.77 20.90 -13.67
C PHE A 454 8.49 21.72 -13.75
N SER A 455 7.85 22.02 -12.63
CA SER A 455 6.69 22.91 -12.59
C SER A 455 6.52 23.52 -11.20
N LYS A 456 5.80 24.63 -11.13
CA LYS A 456 5.51 25.38 -9.91
C LYS A 456 4.03 25.35 -9.58
N ARG A 457 3.73 25.35 -8.30
CA ARG A 457 2.38 25.54 -7.76
C ARG A 457 2.42 26.63 -6.69
N ALA A 458 1.50 27.58 -6.78
CA ALA A 458 1.34 28.61 -5.77
C ALA A 458 0.30 28.16 -4.75
N ARG A 459 0.61 28.30 -3.46
CA ARG A 459 -0.37 28.10 -2.39
C ARG A 459 -1.08 29.42 -2.14
N VAL A 460 -2.26 29.57 -2.71
CA VAL A 460 -3.02 30.82 -2.78
C VAL A 460 -4.11 30.89 -1.71
N ILE A 461 -4.64 32.09 -1.50
CA ILE A 461 -5.83 32.31 -0.70
C ILE A 461 -7.03 32.35 -1.65
N ALA A 462 -7.97 31.42 -1.48
CA ALA A 462 -9.26 31.44 -2.18
C ALA A 462 -10.28 32.16 -1.30
N VAL A 463 -10.80 33.29 -1.78
CA VAL A 463 -11.73 34.14 -1.02
C VAL A 463 -13.12 34.06 -1.65
N SER A 464 -14.15 33.92 -0.83
CA SER A 464 -15.54 33.95 -1.27
C SER A 464 -15.85 35.26 -1.97
N ARG A 465 -16.67 35.20 -3.03
CA ARG A 465 -17.17 36.40 -3.67
C ARG A 465 -18.02 37.29 -2.76
N ARG A 466 -18.56 36.75 -1.68
CA ARG A 466 -19.32 37.46 -0.64
C ARG A 466 -18.45 38.43 0.17
N VAL A 467 -17.14 38.19 0.27
CA VAL A 467 -16.22 39.12 0.91
C VAL A 467 -16.00 40.32 -0.03
N PRO A 468 -16.20 41.56 0.40
CA PRO A 468 -15.86 42.73 -0.40
C PRO A 468 -14.38 42.72 -0.80
N LYS A 469 -14.05 43.08 -2.06
CA LYS A 469 -12.68 43.01 -2.58
C LYS A 469 -11.66 43.80 -1.74
N LEU A 470 -12.08 44.94 -1.17
CA LEU A 470 -11.26 45.79 -0.30
C LEU A 470 -10.92 45.15 1.05
N LEU A 471 -11.63 44.10 1.45
CA LEU A 471 -11.43 43.38 2.71
C LEU A 471 -10.69 42.06 2.53
N GLU A 472 -10.26 41.71 1.30
CA GLU A 472 -9.51 40.49 1.05
C GLU A 472 -8.15 40.52 1.76
N PRO A 473 -7.71 39.40 2.38
CA PRO A 473 -6.37 39.33 2.93
C PRO A 473 -5.35 39.42 1.79
N SER A 474 -4.40 40.36 1.90
CA SER A 474 -3.36 40.55 0.87
C SER A 474 -2.10 39.76 1.19
N ARG A 475 -1.92 39.33 2.43
CA ARG A 475 -0.76 38.55 2.92
C ARG A 475 -1.20 37.28 3.64
N TYR A 476 -0.32 36.28 3.70
CA TYR A 476 -0.57 35.09 4.54
C TYR A 476 -0.74 35.46 6.01
N GLU A 477 0.02 36.45 6.47
CA GLU A 477 0.02 36.96 7.84
C GLU A 477 -1.37 37.45 8.27
N ASP A 478 -2.11 38.08 7.35
CA ASP A 478 -3.44 38.65 7.63
C ASP A 478 -4.48 37.57 7.93
N LEU A 479 -4.22 36.29 7.61
CA LEU A 479 -5.09 35.17 7.96
C LEU A 479 -5.16 34.90 9.47
N ALA A 480 -4.20 35.41 10.24
CA ALA A 480 -4.19 35.33 11.70
C ALA A 480 -5.00 36.46 12.36
N ASP A 481 -5.46 37.48 11.61
CA ASP A 481 -6.24 38.58 12.15
C ASP A 481 -7.56 38.08 12.76
N ALA A 482 -7.91 38.55 13.96
CA ALA A 482 -9.12 38.14 14.68
C ALA A 482 -10.43 38.39 13.91
N LYS A 483 -10.44 39.31 12.93
CA LYS A 483 -11.60 39.57 12.04
C LYS A 483 -12.01 38.35 11.21
N TRP A 484 -11.12 37.38 11.05
CA TRP A 484 -11.37 36.12 10.34
C TRP A 484 -11.79 34.96 11.24
N ARG A 485 -12.07 35.22 12.52
CA ARG A 485 -12.49 34.18 13.45
C ARG A 485 -13.71 33.41 12.95
N GLY A 486 -13.58 32.10 12.84
CA GLY A 486 -14.62 31.21 12.31
C GLY A 486 -14.88 31.35 10.81
N LYS A 487 -13.98 31.98 10.03
CA LYS A 487 -14.16 32.24 8.60
C LYS A 487 -13.11 31.58 7.70
N VAL A 488 -12.12 30.90 8.27
CA VAL A 488 -11.06 30.23 7.49
C VAL A 488 -11.31 28.73 7.40
N CYS A 489 -11.16 28.16 6.21
CA CYS A 489 -11.11 26.72 5.99
C CYS A 489 -9.70 26.29 5.57
N SER A 490 -9.22 25.24 6.21
CA SER A 490 -7.98 24.58 5.79
C SER A 490 -8.13 23.08 5.93
N ARG A 491 -7.33 22.37 5.15
CA ARG A 491 -7.05 20.95 5.38
C ARG A 491 -6.10 20.79 6.58
N PRO A 492 -5.84 19.56 7.08
CA PRO A 492 -4.90 19.34 8.18
C PRO A 492 -3.55 20.03 7.97
N GLY A 493 -3.03 20.69 9.00
CA GLY A 493 -1.73 21.37 8.98
C GLY A 493 -0.60 20.42 8.61
N SER A 494 -0.65 19.19 9.14
CA SER A 494 0.30 18.10 8.87
C SER A 494 0.40 17.67 7.39
N HIS A 495 -0.52 18.11 6.53
CA HIS A 495 -0.39 17.85 5.10
C HIS A 495 0.82 18.60 4.50
N VAL A 496 1.56 17.94 3.60
CA VAL A 496 2.84 18.45 3.06
C VAL A 496 2.77 19.88 2.52
N TYR A 497 1.64 20.29 1.95
CA TYR A 497 1.45 21.66 1.43
C TYR A 497 1.34 22.72 2.53
N ASN A 498 0.62 22.43 3.62
CA ASN A 498 0.52 23.36 4.75
C ASN A 498 1.81 23.37 5.55
N ARG A 499 2.45 22.22 5.73
CA ARG A 499 3.78 22.15 6.34
C ARG A 499 4.83 22.96 5.57
N ALA A 500 4.83 22.91 4.23
CA ALA A 500 5.72 23.73 3.42
C ALA A 500 5.42 25.24 3.53
N LEU A 501 4.14 25.61 3.66
CA LEU A 501 3.75 26.99 3.93
C LEU A 501 4.21 27.44 5.33
N VAL A 502 4.01 26.64 6.38
CA VAL A 502 4.53 26.95 7.72
C VAL A 502 6.06 27.06 7.69
N ALA A 503 6.75 26.19 6.95
CA ALA A 503 8.20 26.28 6.74
C ALA A 503 8.64 27.59 6.05
N SER A 504 7.86 28.09 5.08
CA SER A 504 8.15 29.40 4.48
C SER A 504 7.88 30.54 5.46
N MET A 505 6.84 30.43 6.30
CA MET A 505 6.57 31.39 7.37
C MET A 505 7.69 31.42 8.42
N ILE A 506 8.28 30.27 8.78
CA ILE A 506 9.45 30.21 9.67
C ILE A 506 10.63 30.98 9.06
N ASN A 507 10.91 30.79 7.77
CA ASN A 507 12.00 31.50 7.10
C ASN A 507 11.72 33.01 7.00
N ALA A 508 10.46 33.41 6.80
CA ALA A 508 10.09 34.82 6.62
C ALA A 508 9.97 35.59 7.95
N LEU A 509 9.46 34.95 9.01
CA LEU A 509 9.10 35.63 10.26
C LEU A 509 9.97 35.22 11.46
N GLY A 510 10.72 34.12 11.35
CA GLY A 510 11.31 33.42 12.49
C GLY A 510 10.31 32.48 13.18
N GLN A 511 10.83 31.51 13.93
CA GLN A 511 10.07 30.41 14.52
C GLN A 511 8.93 30.88 15.45
N GLN A 512 9.21 31.78 16.39
CA GLN A 512 8.22 32.27 17.37
C GLN A 512 7.04 32.98 16.70
N ARG A 513 7.32 33.86 15.74
CA ARG A 513 6.27 34.60 15.01
C ARG A 513 5.50 33.70 14.05
N ALA A 514 6.16 32.70 13.45
CA ALA A 514 5.49 31.70 12.64
C ALA A 514 4.55 30.81 13.46
N GLU A 515 4.91 30.48 14.70
CA GLU A 515 4.05 29.74 15.64
C GLU A 515 2.82 30.57 16.04
N ALA A 516 3.03 31.84 16.43
CA ALA A 516 1.92 32.76 16.73
C ALA A 516 0.98 32.95 15.52
N TRP A 517 1.54 33.03 14.31
CA TRP A 517 0.75 33.06 13.08
C TRP A 517 -0.06 31.77 12.88
N ALA A 518 0.56 30.60 13.04
CA ALA A 518 -0.10 29.32 12.85
C ALA A 518 -1.24 29.12 13.87
N GLU A 519 -1.02 29.54 15.12
CA GLU A 519 -2.03 29.57 16.17
C GLU A 519 -3.19 30.52 15.81
N GLY A 520 -2.90 31.73 15.33
CA GLY A 520 -3.92 32.67 14.88
C GLY A 520 -4.77 32.12 13.73
N VAL A 521 -4.14 31.48 12.74
CA VAL A 521 -4.86 30.81 11.64
C VAL A 521 -5.73 29.66 12.17
N PHE A 522 -5.21 28.84 13.09
CA PHE A 522 -5.95 27.74 13.69
C PHE A 522 -7.17 28.22 14.47
N ASN A 523 -7.02 29.27 15.27
CA ASN A 523 -8.11 29.90 16.02
C ASN A 523 -9.16 30.55 15.12
N ASN A 524 -8.78 30.88 13.87
CA ASN A 524 -9.68 31.43 12.87
C ASN A 524 -10.42 30.37 12.03
N LEU A 525 -10.17 29.08 12.26
CA LEU A 525 -10.83 28.02 11.50
C LEU A 525 -12.33 27.95 11.79
N ALA A 526 -13.14 27.92 10.73
CA ALA A 526 -14.59 27.76 10.78
C ALA A 526 -15.03 26.35 11.21
N ARG A 527 -14.14 25.36 11.03
CA ARG A 527 -14.35 23.95 11.34
C ARG A 527 -13.02 23.24 11.52
N ARG A 528 -13.08 22.04 12.10
CA ARG A 528 -11.89 21.17 12.20
C ARG A 528 -11.27 20.93 10.81
N PRO A 529 -9.93 20.90 10.71
CA PRO A 529 -9.25 20.63 9.45
C PRO A 529 -9.64 19.27 8.85
N GLN A 530 -10.19 19.28 7.63
CA GLN A 530 -10.66 18.05 6.98
C GLN A 530 -10.68 18.17 5.46
N GLY A 531 -10.71 17.04 4.76
CA GLY A 531 -10.80 17.00 3.30
C GLY A 531 -9.53 17.46 2.56
N ASN A 532 -9.65 17.63 1.25
CA ASN A 532 -8.58 18.11 0.36
C ASN A 532 -8.84 19.57 -0.07
N ASP A 533 -7.95 20.16 -0.86
CA ASP A 533 -8.06 21.56 -1.29
C ASP A 533 -9.35 21.85 -2.08
N ARG A 534 -9.84 20.90 -2.91
CA ARG A 534 -11.15 21.02 -3.61
C ARG A 534 -12.31 21.10 -2.61
N ALA A 535 -12.25 20.32 -1.54
CA ALA A 535 -13.25 20.35 -0.47
C ALA A 535 -13.22 21.69 0.31
N GLN A 536 -12.12 22.43 0.29
CA GLN A 536 -12.08 23.78 0.89
C GLN A 536 -12.77 24.79 -0.02
N VAL A 537 -12.53 24.74 -1.34
CA VAL A 537 -13.26 25.57 -2.32
C VAL A 537 -14.77 25.29 -2.25
N LYS A 538 -15.15 24.02 -2.18
CA LYS A 538 -16.54 23.60 -1.95
C LYS A 538 -17.13 24.25 -0.70
N ALA A 539 -16.41 24.20 0.43
CA ALA A 539 -16.87 24.78 1.69
C ALA A 539 -17.08 26.29 1.61
N VAL A 540 -16.23 27.00 0.87
CA VAL A 540 -16.40 28.44 0.62
C VAL A 540 -17.66 28.70 -0.22
N ALA A 541 -17.89 27.89 -1.26
CA ALA A 541 -19.08 27.98 -2.10
C ALA A 541 -20.37 27.68 -1.32
N GLU A 542 -20.32 26.75 -0.37
CA GLU A 542 -21.44 26.37 0.51
C GLU A 542 -21.66 27.34 1.69
N GLY A 543 -20.81 28.35 1.87
CA GLY A 543 -20.97 29.33 2.95
C GLY A 543 -20.47 28.86 4.32
N VAL A 544 -19.75 27.74 4.38
CA VAL A 544 -19.16 27.22 5.63
C VAL A 544 -18.04 28.13 6.15
N CYS A 545 -17.34 28.80 5.23
CA CYS A 545 -16.24 29.71 5.51
C CYS A 545 -16.13 30.73 4.36
N ASP A 546 -15.40 31.81 4.60
CA ASP A 546 -15.21 32.86 3.61
C ASP A 546 -13.84 32.78 2.93
N ILE A 547 -12.87 32.13 3.57
CA ILE A 547 -11.49 32.01 3.08
C ILE A 547 -11.05 30.56 3.11
N ALA A 548 -10.28 30.13 2.10
CA ALA A 548 -9.60 28.85 2.08
C ALA A 548 -8.14 28.96 1.62
N ILE A 549 -7.27 28.09 2.14
CA ILE A 549 -5.87 27.97 1.69
C ILE A 549 -5.73 26.76 0.76
N ILE A 550 -5.40 27.00 -0.51
CA ILE A 550 -5.37 25.95 -1.55
C ILE A 550 -4.17 26.09 -2.48
N ASN A 551 -3.78 25.01 -3.17
CA ASN A 551 -2.92 25.14 -4.35
C ASN A 551 -3.75 25.59 -5.56
N ASN A 552 -3.20 26.54 -6.34
CA ASN A 552 -3.86 27.16 -7.50
C ASN A 552 -4.42 26.14 -8.52
N TYR A 553 -3.71 25.04 -8.78
CA TYR A 553 -4.13 24.09 -9.81
C TYR A 553 -5.46 23.38 -9.50
N TYR A 554 -5.83 23.26 -8.22
CA TYR A 554 -7.14 22.70 -7.85
C TYR A 554 -8.28 23.63 -8.26
N TYR A 555 -8.06 24.95 -8.22
CA TYR A 555 -9.01 25.91 -8.75
C TYR A 555 -9.16 25.74 -10.27
N GLY A 556 -8.06 25.60 -11.01
CA GLY A 556 -8.09 25.29 -12.45
C GLY A 556 -8.90 24.03 -12.77
N LYS A 557 -8.61 22.93 -12.07
CA LYS A 557 -9.34 21.66 -12.24
C LYS A 557 -10.83 21.77 -11.93
N LEU A 558 -11.24 22.67 -11.03
CA LEU A 558 -12.66 22.93 -10.73
C LEU A 558 -13.30 23.83 -11.80
N LYS A 559 -12.64 24.95 -12.13
CA LYS A 559 -13.10 25.95 -13.10
C LYS A 559 -13.36 25.36 -14.49
N TYR A 560 -12.48 24.45 -14.94
CA TYR A 560 -12.56 23.79 -16.24
C TYR A 560 -13.04 22.33 -16.15
N SER A 561 -13.68 21.96 -15.03
CA SER A 561 -14.22 20.60 -14.87
C SER A 561 -15.37 20.35 -15.84
N LYS A 562 -15.53 19.09 -16.28
CA LYS A 562 -16.74 18.66 -17.01
C LYS A 562 -17.99 18.68 -16.12
N GLU A 563 -17.83 18.54 -14.80
CA GLU A 563 -18.91 18.58 -13.83
C GLU A 563 -19.42 20.01 -13.57
N PRO A 564 -20.72 20.29 -13.77
CA PRO A 564 -21.30 21.63 -13.52
C PRO A 564 -21.13 22.11 -12.07
N GLU A 565 -21.25 21.19 -11.10
CA GLU A 565 -21.15 21.52 -9.68
C GLU A 565 -19.75 22.03 -9.30
N HIS A 566 -18.69 21.43 -9.87
CA HIS A 566 -17.32 21.88 -9.66
C HIS A 566 -17.08 23.28 -10.24
N ARG A 567 -17.64 23.56 -11.42
CA ARG A 567 -17.55 24.90 -12.04
C ARG A 567 -18.27 25.94 -11.19
N ARG A 568 -19.43 25.58 -10.61
CA ARG A 568 -20.15 26.42 -9.64
C ARG A 568 -19.29 26.72 -8.41
N TRP A 569 -18.63 25.73 -7.80
CA TRP A 569 -17.78 26.02 -6.64
C TRP A 569 -16.64 26.98 -6.98
N ALA A 570 -16.03 26.83 -8.16
CA ALA A 570 -14.98 27.72 -8.62
C ALA A 570 -15.50 29.13 -8.97
N SER A 571 -16.75 29.27 -9.44
CA SER A 571 -17.31 30.60 -9.73
C SER A 571 -17.52 31.41 -8.45
N GLU A 572 -17.75 30.77 -7.30
CA GLU A 572 -17.97 31.43 -6.01
C GLU A 572 -16.70 31.98 -5.33
N VAL A 573 -15.51 31.73 -5.88
CA VAL A 573 -14.25 32.17 -5.26
C VAL A 573 -13.39 33.01 -6.21
N ARG A 574 -12.66 33.96 -5.62
CA ARG A 574 -11.56 34.70 -6.26
C ARG A 574 -10.24 34.19 -5.69
N LEU A 575 -9.21 34.13 -6.53
CA LEU A 575 -7.86 33.78 -6.09
C LEU A 575 -7.11 35.06 -5.72
N VAL A 576 -6.45 35.03 -4.57
CA VAL A 576 -5.50 36.04 -4.12
C VAL A 576 -4.13 35.39 -4.01
N PHE A 577 -3.17 35.92 -4.76
CA PHE A 577 -1.76 35.58 -4.64
C PHE A 577 -1.16 36.46 -3.55
N PRO A 578 -0.75 35.91 -2.39
CA PRO A 578 -0.42 36.77 -1.25
C PRO A 578 0.94 37.44 -1.36
N ASN A 579 1.17 38.46 -0.53
CA ASN A 579 2.47 39.10 -0.28
C ASN A 579 3.10 39.76 -1.51
N GLN A 580 2.29 40.30 -2.43
CA GLN A 580 2.77 40.90 -3.68
C GLN A 580 3.57 42.20 -3.48
N ASP A 581 3.31 42.94 -2.41
CA ASP A 581 4.09 44.13 -2.03
C ASP A 581 5.35 43.80 -1.20
N GLY A 582 5.75 42.53 -1.16
CA GLY A 582 6.87 42.07 -0.33
C GLY A 582 7.56 40.85 -0.93
N ARG A 583 7.70 39.78 -0.14
CA ARG A 583 8.47 38.59 -0.54
C ARG A 583 7.88 37.81 -1.73
N GLY A 584 6.62 38.06 -2.10
CA GLY A 584 5.90 37.27 -3.10
C GLY A 584 5.17 36.06 -2.53
N ALA A 585 4.39 35.39 -3.36
CA ALA A 585 3.57 34.26 -2.97
C ALA A 585 4.42 32.99 -2.77
N HIS A 586 4.07 32.18 -1.77
CA HIS A 586 4.71 30.89 -1.54
C HIS A 586 4.47 29.95 -2.72
N VAL A 587 5.56 29.54 -3.36
CA VAL A 587 5.57 28.51 -4.39
C VAL A 587 6.22 27.23 -3.90
N ASN A 588 5.77 26.12 -4.46
CA ASN A 588 6.36 24.81 -4.26
C ASN A 588 6.44 24.10 -5.62
N ILE A 589 7.19 23.00 -5.70
CA ILE A 589 7.57 22.41 -6.99
C ILE A 589 7.13 20.97 -7.15
N SER A 590 6.91 20.61 -8.41
CA SER A 590 7.08 19.25 -8.87
C SER A 590 8.47 19.14 -9.47
N GLY A 591 9.21 18.09 -9.14
CA GLY A 591 10.61 17.98 -9.56
C GLY A 591 11.13 16.57 -9.48
N GLY A 592 12.38 16.41 -9.84
CA GLY A 592 13.03 15.11 -9.94
C GLY A 592 14.52 15.20 -10.20
N GLY A 593 15.15 14.03 -10.22
CA GLY A 593 16.58 13.89 -10.46
C GLY A 593 16.89 12.52 -11.02
N ILE A 594 18.13 12.34 -11.47
CA ILE A 594 18.63 11.07 -11.97
C ILE A 594 19.01 10.21 -10.76
N ALA A 595 18.56 8.95 -10.74
CA ALA A 595 18.93 8.02 -9.68
C ALA A 595 20.45 7.79 -9.68
N LYS A 596 21.07 7.72 -8.49
CA LYS A 596 22.53 7.65 -8.32
C LYS A 596 23.19 6.53 -9.15
N TYR A 597 22.55 5.36 -9.17
CA TYR A 597 23.00 4.16 -9.86
C TYR A 597 22.30 3.90 -11.20
N SER A 598 21.66 4.92 -11.80
CA SER A 598 21.06 4.83 -13.14
C SER A 598 22.08 4.29 -14.14
N LYS A 599 21.63 3.31 -14.95
CA LYS A 599 22.42 2.73 -16.04
C LYS A 599 22.24 3.54 -17.33
N ASN A 600 21.14 4.30 -17.44
CA ASN A 600 20.79 5.08 -18.62
C ASN A 600 20.90 6.60 -18.37
N LYS A 601 21.98 7.07 -17.73
CA LYS A 601 22.11 8.48 -17.29
C LYS A 601 21.92 9.51 -18.40
N ILE A 602 22.43 9.22 -19.60
CA ILE A 602 22.32 10.14 -20.76
C ILE A 602 20.85 10.31 -21.15
N GLU A 603 20.13 9.19 -21.28
CA GLU A 603 18.72 9.21 -21.65
C GLU A 603 17.85 9.79 -20.51
N ALA A 604 18.21 9.52 -19.26
CA ALA A 604 17.57 10.10 -18.09
C ALA A 604 17.72 11.64 -18.07
N GLN A 605 18.91 12.14 -18.42
CA GLN A 605 19.17 13.57 -18.55
C GLN A 605 18.33 14.18 -19.68
N ARG A 606 18.28 13.56 -20.86
CA ARG A 606 17.43 14.02 -21.98
C ARG A 606 15.96 14.11 -21.58
N PHE A 607 15.47 13.14 -20.81
CA PHE A 607 14.12 13.19 -20.28
C PHE A 607 13.90 14.36 -19.31
N LEU A 608 14.86 14.65 -18.41
CA LEU A 608 14.77 15.83 -17.54
C LEU A 608 14.78 17.14 -18.35
N GLU A 609 15.65 17.23 -19.37
CA GLU A 609 15.72 18.38 -20.27
C GLU A 609 14.39 18.59 -21.01
N PHE A 610 13.80 17.51 -21.53
CA PHE A 610 12.47 17.53 -22.13
C PHE A 610 11.41 18.07 -21.18
N LEU A 611 11.40 17.65 -19.90
CA LEU A 611 10.41 18.15 -18.93
C LEU A 611 10.50 19.66 -18.70
N THR A 612 11.61 20.30 -19.07
CA THR A 612 11.83 21.76 -19.01
C THR A 612 11.67 22.47 -20.36
N SER A 613 11.45 21.74 -21.44
CA SER A 613 11.22 22.26 -22.79
C SER A 613 9.90 23.00 -22.91
N GLU A 614 9.77 23.88 -23.91
CA GLU A 614 8.54 24.63 -24.18
C GLU A 614 7.31 23.72 -24.27
N ARG A 615 7.40 22.62 -25.04
CA ARG A 615 6.33 21.63 -25.18
C ARG A 615 5.86 21.05 -23.84
N ALA A 616 6.80 20.60 -23.00
CA ALA A 616 6.43 20.04 -21.69
C ALA A 616 5.87 21.13 -20.75
N GLN A 617 6.45 22.32 -20.77
CA GLN A 617 6.00 23.44 -19.93
C GLN A 617 4.59 23.90 -20.30
N GLU A 618 4.24 23.88 -21.60
CA GLU A 618 2.86 24.09 -22.05
C GLU A 618 1.90 23.00 -21.54
N LEU A 619 2.32 21.73 -21.56
CA LEU A 619 1.51 20.62 -21.02
C LEU A 619 1.27 20.80 -19.52
N TYR A 620 2.26 21.25 -18.75
CA TYR A 620 2.08 21.57 -17.33
C TYR A 620 1.02 22.65 -17.12
N ALA A 621 1.01 23.70 -17.95
CA ALA A 621 0.04 24.78 -17.86
C ALA A 621 -1.37 24.33 -18.30
N LYS A 622 -1.50 23.73 -19.49
CA LYS A 622 -2.79 23.37 -20.09
C LYS A 622 -3.47 22.20 -19.39
N VAL A 623 -2.71 21.14 -19.08
CA VAL A 623 -3.28 19.90 -18.53
C VAL A 623 -3.34 19.97 -17.02
N ASN A 624 -2.26 20.42 -16.38
CA ASN A 624 -2.14 20.34 -14.92
C ASN A 624 -2.48 21.65 -14.21
N TYR A 625 -2.60 22.78 -14.93
CA TYR A 625 -2.76 24.12 -14.34
C TYR A 625 -1.63 24.48 -13.36
N GLU A 626 -0.43 23.98 -13.62
CA GLU A 626 0.80 24.31 -12.90
C GLU A 626 1.58 25.38 -13.68
N TYR A 627 2.25 26.29 -12.97
CA TYR A 627 3.05 27.35 -13.60
C TYR A 627 4.37 26.79 -14.15
N PRO A 628 4.82 27.24 -15.33
CA PRO A 628 6.09 26.80 -15.90
C PRO A 628 7.27 27.30 -15.07
N VAL A 629 8.29 26.46 -14.92
CA VAL A 629 9.61 26.86 -14.37
C VAL A 629 10.44 27.61 -15.41
N ASN A 630 10.29 27.25 -16.69
CA ASN A 630 11.01 27.89 -17.78
C ASN A 630 10.42 29.28 -18.07
N ARG A 631 11.21 30.31 -17.75
CA ARG A 631 10.80 31.72 -17.89
C ARG A 631 10.58 32.17 -19.33
N ARG A 632 11.08 31.41 -20.32
CA ARG A 632 10.89 31.71 -21.74
C ARG A 632 9.51 31.29 -22.24
N VAL A 633 8.83 30.40 -21.51
CA VAL A 633 7.54 29.86 -21.91
C VAL A 633 6.43 30.78 -21.39
N PRO A 634 5.60 31.35 -22.28
CA PRO A 634 4.50 32.22 -21.86
C PRO A 634 3.46 31.43 -21.05
N LEU A 635 2.73 32.15 -20.18
CA LEU A 635 1.62 31.55 -19.45
C LEU A 635 0.50 31.20 -20.43
N SER A 636 -0.16 30.04 -20.21
CA SER A 636 -1.37 29.71 -20.96
C SER A 636 -2.47 30.74 -20.69
N GLN A 637 -3.42 30.86 -21.60
CA GLN A 637 -4.55 31.80 -21.47
C GLN A 637 -5.30 31.61 -20.14
N GLU A 638 -5.43 30.36 -19.67
CA GLU A 638 -6.07 30.01 -18.40
C GLU A 638 -5.29 30.55 -17.21
N LEU A 639 -3.97 30.33 -17.16
CA LEU A 639 -3.12 30.80 -16.06
C LEU A 639 -2.98 32.32 -16.08
N ALA A 640 -2.81 32.92 -17.26
CA ALA A 640 -2.76 34.37 -17.43
C ALA A 640 -4.07 35.05 -16.97
N SER A 641 -5.22 34.38 -17.13
CA SER A 641 -6.52 34.89 -16.66
C SER A 641 -6.62 35.04 -15.13
N TRP A 642 -5.72 34.43 -14.36
CA TRP A 642 -5.68 34.55 -12.90
C TRP A 642 -4.71 35.66 -12.44
N GLY A 643 -4.04 36.32 -13.39
CA GLY A 643 -3.08 37.39 -13.15
C GLY A 643 -1.64 36.89 -13.11
N ASN A 644 -0.72 37.84 -13.31
CA ASN A 644 0.70 37.64 -13.02
C ASN A 644 0.93 37.92 -11.53
N PHE A 645 1.84 37.16 -10.92
CA PHE A 645 2.19 37.33 -9.52
C PHE A 645 3.70 37.19 -9.32
N SER A 646 4.23 37.91 -8.34
CA SER A 646 5.58 37.73 -7.81
C SER A 646 5.62 36.50 -6.91
N GLU A 647 6.54 35.58 -7.19
CA GLU A 647 6.80 34.40 -6.37
C GLU A 647 7.91 34.65 -5.35
N ASP A 648 7.82 33.98 -4.21
CA ASP A 648 8.89 33.91 -3.23
C ASP A 648 10.15 33.25 -3.82
N ARG A 649 11.27 33.96 -3.76
CA ARG A 649 12.58 33.54 -4.30
C ARG A 649 13.48 32.86 -3.27
N LEU A 650 12.97 32.57 -2.08
CA LEU A 650 13.67 31.72 -1.11
C LEU A 650 14.14 30.42 -1.80
N PRO A 651 15.43 30.05 -1.70
CA PRO A 651 15.90 28.78 -2.23
C PRO A 651 15.05 27.64 -1.66
N ILE A 652 14.36 26.92 -2.54
CA ILE A 652 13.27 26.04 -2.13
C ILE A 652 13.74 24.92 -1.20
N ALA A 653 15.01 24.53 -1.28
CA ALA A 653 15.67 23.59 -0.37
C ALA A 653 15.59 24.00 1.11
N ARG A 654 15.61 25.31 1.42
CA ARG A 654 15.49 25.85 2.78
C ARG A 654 14.17 25.46 3.45
N LEU A 655 13.11 25.24 2.67
CA LEU A 655 11.83 24.77 3.20
C LEU A 655 11.92 23.34 3.74
N ALA A 656 12.75 22.49 3.13
CA ALA A 656 12.93 21.12 3.58
C ALA A 656 13.76 21.04 4.87
N GLU A 657 14.76 21.91 5.01
CA GLU A 657 15.62 21.98 6.21
C GLU A 657 14.83 22.31 7.48
N VAL A 658 13.84 23.20 7.38
CA VAL A 658 12.99 23.60 8.52
C VAL A 658 11.66 22.85 8.58
N ALA A 659 11.44 21.86 7.71
CA ALA A 659 10.17 21.14 7.64
C ALA A 659 9.84 20.36 8.92
N SER A 660 10.85 19.87 9.63
CA SER A 660 10.68 19.19 10.92
C SER A 660 10.19 20.16 12.00
N GLU A 661 10.74 21.38 12.04
CA GLU A 661 10.28 22.41 12.96
C GLU A 661 8.88 22.92 12.60
N ALA A 662 8.58 23.06 11.31
CA ALA A 662 7.23 23.37 10.85
C ALA A 662 6.21 22.31 11.32
N GLN A 663 6.56 21.02 11.27
CA GLN A 663 5.70 19.96 11.81
C GLN A 663 5.51 20.09 13.32
N ARG A 664 6.56 20.42 14.08
CA ARG A 664 6.44 20.62 15.54
C ARG A 664 5.56 21.80 15.89
N ILE A 665 5.67 22.93 15.18
CA ILE A 665 4.77 24.07 15.34
C ILE A 665 3.32 23.61 15.11
N ILE A 666 3.07 22.93 13.99
CA ILE A 666 1.74 22.40 13.63
C ILE A 666 1.18 21.51 14.75
N ASP A 667 1.99 20.60 15.28
CA ASP A 667 1.58 19.68 16.35
C ASP A 667 1.30 20.41 17.67
N ARG A 668 2.10 21.44 18.01
CA ARG A 668 1.91 22.27 19.22
C ARG A 668 0.61 23.09 19.16
N VAL A 669 0.31 23.72 18.02
CA VAL A 669 -0.90 24.53 17.86
C VAL A 669 -2.15 23.70 17.59
N GLY A 670 -2.00 22.41 17.24
CA GLY A 670 -3.10 21.48 17.00
C GLY A 670 -3.71 21.54 15.60
N TRP A 671 -2.99 22.04 14.59
CA TRP A 671 -3.49 22.27 13.22
C TRP A 671 -3.44 21.03 12.29
#